data_AF-A0A0D3D121-F1
#
_entry.id   AF-A0A0D3D121-F1
#
_cell.length_a   1.000
_cell.length_b   1.000
_cell.length_c   1.000
_cell.angle_alpha   90.00
_cell.angle_beta   90.00
_cell.angle_gamma   90.00
#
_symmetry.space_group_name_H-M   'P 1'
#
loop_
_entity.id
_entity.type
_entity.pdbx_description
1 polymer ?
#
loop_
_entity_poly.entity_id
_entity_poly.type
_entity_poly.pdbx_seq_one_letter_code
_entity_poly.pdbx_strand_id
1 'polypeptide(L)'
;MSSDGGGSRRIRWLLGFGFFVQGFRGFPWLGANFFLTDELRVNPSVLQLLQNSANLPMVAKPIYGVVSDAVYFFGQHRVPYIAFGALLQAVSWLAIAFLARSNVSILALSLYLLLSNLGASVVEVANDAIVAEAGKRKSASSGELPSFVWMASSLGGILGNLLGGIAIKTFSSQSTFLVFGLLALLQFLVTLNIREKSLNLPENHSPSGGGGGIKSHVSDLSRVLRKPEISYSIAWMALSTALVPVLTGTMFFYQTKILNMDASLLGISKVVGQVAMLLWGVAYNRWLKTTSPRKLIAAIQGTIAVFVVSDLLFVRGVYRDLGVADSVYVLFVSGILETLFYFKNLPFTVLMTRLCPRGCEGSLMAFVMSAIALAFIVSGYLGIVLASFVEVTVDDHSGFAGGLAVEAVCVVVPLVFTSWIYDEEEKIHKWRIVCFKGLCRSTSSQEDLKPSVASITVSTWATITMSLMDAMTKLISVRLCVMEEKSFSRKTLFQAYNWESHKHNWYKNLDAKVPDISKSGFTSAWLPPPSQSLAPEGYLPQDLYSLNSAYGSEHLLKSLLGKMKQYKVRAMADIVINHRIGTTRGHGGTYNRYDGSSLPWDEHAVTSCTGGKGNRSTGDNFNGVPNVDHTQHFVRKDIIGWLRWLRNTVGFQDFRFDFARGYSAQYVKEYIGAAKPLFSVGECWDSCNYNGHGLDYNQDSHRQRIINWIDATGQRSAAFDFTTKGILQEAVMGQYWRLRDAQGKPPGVMGWWPSRSVTFLDNHDTGSTQAHWPFPSHHIMEGYAYILTHPGIPCVFYDHFYDWGSSIHDQIVKLIDVRRRQDIHSRSTIRILEAKSNLYAAIVGEKLCMKLGDASWCPSGREWTLATSGHRYAVWHK
;
A
#
# COMPACT_ATOMS: atom_id res chain seq x y z
N MET A 1 44.40 1.29 43.83
CA MET A 1 43.17 2.11 43.77
C MET A 1 43.52 3.34 42.94
N SER A 2 42.91 3.74 41.81
CA SER A 2 41.49 3.75 41.41
C SER A 2 41.29 4.11 39.90
N SER A 3 42.07 3.57 38.94
CA SER A 3 41.88 3.92 37.51
C SER A 3 40.93 3.00 36.72
N ASP A 4 40.63 1.79 37.22
CA ASP A 4 39.90 0.77 36.42
C ASP A 4 38.36 0.83 36.56
N GLY A 5 37.84 1.55 37.56
CA GLY A 5 36.39 1.65 37.81
C GLY A 5 35.65 2.68 36.94
N GLY A 6 36.36 3.68 36.41
CA GLY A 6 35.78 4.78 35.64
C GLY A 6 35.25 4.35 34.27
N GLY A 7 36.02 3.54 33.53
CA GLY A 7 35.64 3.04 32.20
C GLY A 7 34.44 2.08 32.25
N SER A 8 34.44 1.14 33.20
CA SER A 8 33.31 0.20 33.37
C SER A 8 32.01 0.90 33.76
N ARG A 9 32.07 1.99 34.54
CA ARG A 9 30.89 2.79 34.90
C ARG A 9 30.36 3.56 33.69
N ARG A 10 31.24 4.15 32.87
CA ARG A 10 30.87 4.89 31.66
C ARG A 10 30.26 4.00 30.56
N ILE A 11 30.80 2.79 30.36
CA ILE A 11 30.21 1.78 29.46
C ILE A 11 28.78 1.44 29.89
N ARG A 12 28.56 1.17 31.18
CA ARG A 12 27.23 0.86 31.71
C ARG A 12 26.25 2.03 31.56
N TRP A 13 26.71 3.27 31.70
CA TRP A 13 25.87 4.44 31.45
C TRP A 13 25.49 4.62 29.98
N LEU A 14 26.47 4.54 29.07
CA LEU A 14 26.23 4.66 27.62
C LEU A 14 25.28 3.56 27.13
N LEU A 15 25.60 2.29 27.42
CA LEU A 15 24.81 1.15 27.01
C LEU A 15 23.46 1.12 27.73
N GLY A 16 23.44 1.38 29.04
CA GLY A 16 22.21 1.41 29.81
C GLY A 16 21.21 2.44 29.28
N PHE A 17 21.66 3.66 28.99
CA PHE A 17 20.80 4.67 28.40
C PHE A 17 20.40 4.34 26.96
N GLY A 18 21.33 3.86 26.13
CA GLY A 18 21.04 3.48 24.74
C GLY A 18 20.00 2.36 24.62
N PHE A 19 20.15 1.30 25.41
CA PHE A 19 19.18 0.20 25.45
C PHE A 19 17.88 0.58 26.13
N PHE A 20 17.90 1.45 27.14
CA PHE A 20 16.68 2.04 27.70
C PHE A 20 15.87 2.78 26.63
N VAL A 21 16.51 3.65 25.84
CA VAL A 21 15.82 4.36 24.74
C VAL A 21 15.30 3.38 23.69
N GLN A 22 16.06 2.31 23.39
CA GLN A 22 15.62 1.24 22.49
C GLN A 22 14.37 0.50 23.00
N GLY A 23 14.30 0.19 24.30
CA GLY A 23 13.11 -0.38 24.92
C GLY A 23 11.92 0.59 24.93
N PHE A 24 12.20 1.87 25.21
CA PHE A 24 11.19 2.93 25.25
C PHE A 24 10.53 3.18 23.88
N ARG A 25 11.05 2.63 22.79
CA ARG A 25 10.43 2.67 21.44
C ARG A 25 9.03 2.10 21.39
N GLY A 26 8.61 1.27 22.36
CA GLY A 26 7.21 0.87 22.49
C GLY A 26 6.24 2.06 22.59
N PHE A 27 6.68 3.16 23.19
CA PHE A 27 5.90 4.39 23.39
C PHE A 27 5.40 5.02 22.08
N PRO A 28 6.27 5.48 21.15
CA PRO A 28 5.81 6.06 19.89
C PRO A 28 5.18 5.02 18.95
N TRP A 29 5.55 3.74 19.03
CA TRP A 29 4.98 2.70 18.17
C TRP A 29 3.53 2.36 18.53
N LEU A 30 3.19 2.36 19.82
CA LEU A 30 1.79 2.24 20.23
C LEU A 30 0.98 3.44 19.71
N GLY A 31 1.51 4.66 19.84
CA GLY A 31 0.90 5.86 19.28
C GLY A 31 0.75 5.81 17.75
N ALA A 32 1.74 5.26 17.05
CA ALA A 32 1.70 5.10 15.59
C ALA A 32 0.60 4.12 15.15
N ASN A 33 0.40 3.02 15.89
CA ASN A 33 -0.66 2.06 15.58
C ASN A 33 -2.05 2.68 15.72
N PHE A 34 -2.30 3.42 16.80
CA PHE A 34 -3.56 4.13 17.00
C PHE A 34 -3.74 5.28 16.00
N PHE A 35 -2.69 6.05 15.69
CA PHE A 35 -2.73 7.07 14.65
C PHE A 35 -3.11 6.50 13.27
N LEU A 36 -2.48 5.40 12.86
CA LEU A 36 -2.78 4.72 11.60
C LEU A 36 -4.21 4.15 11.56
N THR A 37 -4.68 3.60 12.68
CA THR A 37 -5.97 2.90 12.75
C THR A 37 -7.15 3.86 12.95
N ASP A 38 -7.01 4.87 13.82
CA ASP A 38 -8.13 5.75 14.21
C ASP A 38 -8.18 7.03 13.39
N GLU A 39 -7.03 7.67 13.14
CA GLU A 39 -6.99 8.92 12.38
C GLU A 39 -6.97 8.65 10.86
N LEU A 40 -6.10 7.75 10.40
CA LEU A 40 -5.95 7.42 8.98
C LEU A 40 -6.84 6.26 8.49
N ARG A 41 -7.56 5.58 9.41
CA ARG A 41 -8.53 4.51 9.11
C ARG A 41 -7.97 3.42 8.19
N VAL A 42 -6.74 3.01 8.45
CA VAL A 42 -6.02 2.01 7.66
C VAL A 42 -6.51 0.59 7.99
N ASN A 43 -6.75 -0.23 6.96
CA ASN A 43 -7.15 -1.65 7.12
C ASN A 43 -6.05 -2.48 7.82
N PRO A 44 -6.40 -3.58 8.53
CA PRO A 44 -5.45 -4.40 9.31
C PRO A 44 -4.28 -4.94 8.47
N SER A 45 -4.53 -5.38 7.24
CA SER A 45 -3.48 -5.85 6.32
C SER A 45 -2.49 -4.74 5.94
N VAL A 46 -2.97 -3.51 5.81
CA VAL A 46 -2.11 -2.36 5.47
C VAL A 46 -1.36 -1.88 6.70
N LEU A 47 -2.00 -1.90 7.87
CA LEU A 47 -1.33 -1.62 9.14
C LEU A 47 -0.15 -2.58 9.35
N GLN A 48 -0.39 -3.88 9.19
CA GLN A 48 0.65 -4.91 9.30
C GLN A 48 1.72 -4.78 8.22
N LEU A 49 1.33 -4.40 6.99
CA LEU A 49 2.29 -4.11 5.91
C LEU A 49 3.20 -2.96 6.31
N LEU A 50 2.64 -1.83 6.75
CA LEU A 50 3.40 -0.65 7.15
C LEU A 50 4.35 -0.92 8.32
N GLN A 51 3.89 -1.65 9.34
CA GLN A 51 4.71 -2.04 10.49
C GLN A 51 5.93 -2.89 10.07
N ASN A 52 5.70 -3.92 9.25
CA ASN A 52 6.77 -4.81 8.81
C ASN A 52 7.69 -4.15 7.79
N SER A 53 7.14 -3.38 6.85
CA SER A 53 7.93 -2.61 5.88
C SER A 53 8.80 -1.55 6.54
N ALA A 54 8.30 -0.88 7.58
CA ALA A 54 9.09 0.09 8.33
C ALA A 54 10.34 -0.56 8.97
N ASN A 55 10.32 -1.86 9.28
CA ASN A 55 11.44 -2.59 9.87
C ASN A 55 12.50 -3.07 8.86
N LEU A 56 12.30 -2.87 7.55
CA LEU A 56 13.27 -3.27 6.50
C LEU A 56 14.72 -2.81 6.74
N PRO A 57 15.00 -1.59 7.27
CA PRO A 57 16.38 -1.18 7.55
C PRO A 57 17.10 -2.11 8.53
N MET A 58 16.38 -2.84 9.40
CA MET A 58 17.00 -3.80 10.32
C MET A 58 17.61 -5.02 9.61
N VAL A 59 17.27 -5.27 8.34
CA VAL A 59 17.90 -6.35 7.55
C VAL A 59 19.32 -5.95 7.12
N ALA A 60 19.60 -4.65 6.97
CA ALA A 60 20.90 -4.15 6.54
C ALA A 60 21.95 -4.04 7.66
N LYS A 61 21.66 -4.56 8.87
CA LYS A 61 22.61 -4.63 10.00
C LYS A 61 24.04 -5.10 9.65
N PRO A 62 24.26 -6.10 8.78
CA PRO A 62 25.62 -6.54 8.44
C PRO A 62 26.41 -5.47 7.68
N ILE A 63 25.72 -4.65 6.88
CA ILE A 63 26.31 -3.51 6.17
C ILE A 63 26.78 -2.47 7.18
N TYR A 64 25.93 -2.12 8.15
CA TYR A 64 26.28 -1.16 9.19
C TYR A 64 27.42 -1.66 10.08
N GLY A 65 27.44 -2.96 10.38
CA GLY A 65 28.52 -3.60 11.14
C GLY A 65 29.85 -3.46 10.42
N VAL A 66 29.93 -3.91 9.17
CA VAL A 66 31.14 -3.83 8.34
C VAL A 66 31.60 -2.39 8.11
N VAL A 67 30.66 -1.46 7.86
CA VAL A 67 31.00 -0.04 7.70
C VAL A 67 31.56 0.54 9.00
N SER A 68 30.93 0.22 10.14
CA SER A 68 31.42 0.68 11.45
C SER A 68 32.77 0.08 11.83
N ASP A 69 33.09 -1.13 11.33
CA ASP A 69 34.40 -1.77 11.51
C ASP A 69 35.47 -1.14 10.60
N ALA A 70 35.10 -0.71 9.40
CA ALA A 70 36.03 -0.24 8.37
C ALA A 70 36.28 1.28 8.39
N VAL A 71 35.31 2.09 8.81
CA VAL A 71 35.35 3.55 8.68
C VAL A 71 35.38 4.23 10.05
N TYR A 72 36.44 4.98 10.30
CA TYR A 72 36.67 5.71 11.54
C TYR A 72 36.36 7.19 11.33
N PHE A 73 35.55 7.77 12.22
CA PHE A 73 35.26 9.20 12.25
C PHE A 73 35.99 9.84 13.42
N PHE A 74 36.82 10.85 13.16
CA PHE A 74 37.59 11.55 14.19
C PHE A 74 38.44 10.61 15.08
N GLY A 75 38.94 9.51 14.50
CA GLY A 75 39.69 8.47 15.22
C GLY A 75 38.85 7.60 16.16
N GLN A 76 37.51 7.59 15.99
CA GLN A 76 36.55 6.80 16.75
C GLN A 76 35.72 5.92 15.79
N HIS A 77 35.31 4.72 16.20
CA HIS A 77 34.64 3.74 15.35
C HIS A 77 33.26 3.26 15.83
N ARG A 78 32.86 3.41 17.10
CA ARG A 78 31.49 3.05 17.55
C ARG A 78 30.63 4.23 17.96
N VAL A 79 31.14 5.11 18.81
CA VAL A 79 30.37 6.23 19.39
C VAL A 79 29.79 7.19 18.32
N PRO A 80 30.51 7.55 17.24
CA PRO A 80 29.95 8.40 16.18
C PRO A 80 28.72 7.79 15.49
N TYR A 81 28.67 6.46 15.32
CA TYR A 81 27.53 5.77 14.72
C TYR A 81 26.31 5.78 15.64
N ILE A 82 26.52 5.65 16.96
CA ILE A 82 25.45 5.78 17.95
C ILE A 82 24.85 7.19 17.89
N ALA A 83 25.70 8.23 17.84
CA ALA A 83 25.23 9.61 17.73
C ALA A 83 24.46 9.84 16.43
N PHE A 84 25.01 9.40 15.29
CA PHE A 84 24.36 9.54 13.99
C PHE A 84 22.99 8.84 13.94
N GLY A 85 22.92 7.59 14.42
CA GLY A 85 21.66 6.84 14.45
C GLY A 85 20.62 7.44 15.41
N ALA A 86 21.05 8.01 16.54
CA ALA A 86 20.16 8.76 17.46
C ALA A 86 19.62 10.05 16.80
N LEU A 87 20.46 10.78 16.05
CA LEU A 87 20.03 11.96 15.30
C LEU A 87 18.99 11.62 14.22
N LEU A 88 19.21 10.55 13.45
CA LEU A 88 18.24 10.09 12.45
C LEU A 88 16.87 9.77 13.07
N GLN A 89 16.88 9.12 14.25
CA GLN A 89 15.65 8.85 15.00
C GLN A 89 14.97 10.14 15.46
N ALA A 90 15.72 11.10 16.01
CA ALA A 90 15.18 12.38 16.46
C ALA A 90 14.54 13.16 15.31
N VAL A 91 15.26 13.30 14.18
CA VAL A 91 14.76 13.98 12.97
C VAL A 91 13.47 13.33 12.47
N SER A 92 13.44 12.00 12.41
CA SER A 92 12.25 11.27 11.96
C SER A 92 11.03 11.51 12.85
N TRP A 93 11.13 11.26 14.17
CA TRP A 93 9.97 11.36 15.06
C TRP A 93 9.50 12.80 15.27
N LEU A 94 10.42 13.77 15.30
CA LEU A 94 10.05 15.19 15.32
C LEU A 94 9.35 15.59 14.03
N ALA A 95 9.85 15.14 12.86
CA ALA A 95 9.18 15.41 11.58
C ALA A 95 7.77 14.82 11.55
N ILE A 96 7.59 13.58 12.01
CA ILE A 96 6.25 12.96 12.14
C ILE A 96 5.36 13.79 13.07
N ALA A 97 5.87 14.22 14.23
CA ALA A 97 5.10 15.01 15.20
C ALA A 97 4.59 16.35 14.62
N PHE A 98 5.44 17.06 13.86
CA PHE A 98 5.08 18.35 13.27
C PHE A 98 4.22 18.20 12.02
N LEU A 99 4.56 17.25 11.14
CA LEU A 99 3.82 17.02 9.90
C LEU A 99 2.45 16.42 10.15
N ALA A 100 2.26 15.59 11.18
CA ALA A 100 0.97 15.01 11.54
C ALA A 100 -0.14 16.07 11.73
N ARG A 101 0.22 17.34 12.01
CA ARG A 101 -0.72 18.47 12.09
C ARG A 101 -1.28 18.94 10.74
N SER A 102 -0.65 18.60 9.61
CA SER A 102 -0.95 19.15 8.28
C SER A 102 -1.47 18.11 7.25
N ASN A 103 -2.06 16.99 7.71
CA ASN A 103 -2.57 15.88 6.89
C ASN A 103 -1.49 15.19 6.04
N VAL A 104 -0.62 14.43 6.72
CA VAL A 104 0.49 13.66 6.12
C VAL A 104 -0.02 12.52 5.25
N SER A 105 0.61 12.30 4.10
CA SER A 105 0.36 11.11 3.28
C SER A 105 0.95 9.86 3.94
N ILE A 106 0.30 8.70 3.75
CA ILE A 106 0.81 7.40 4.24
C ILE A 106 2.24 7.15 3.73
N LEU A 107 2.56 7.58 2.52
CA LEU A 107 3.91 7.47 1.94
C LEU A 107 4.93 8.29 2.73
N ALA A 108 4.64 9.55 3.06
CA ALA A 108 5.55 10.39 3.83
C ALA A 108 5.77 9.81 5.24
N LEU A 109 4.70 9.36 5.90
CA LEU A 109 4.81 8.68 7.20
C LEU A 109 5.68 7.42 7.10
N SER A 110 5.51 6.62 6.06
CA SER A 110 6.31 5.40 5.82
C SER A 110 7.80 5.73 5.65
N LEU A 111 8.13 6.78 4.90
CA LEU A 111 9.52 7.23 4.71
C LEU A 111 10.17 7.67 6.01
N TYR A 112 9.45 8.40 6.87
CA TYR A 112 9.98 8.78 8.17
C TYR A 112 10.12 7.57 9.11
N LEU A 113 9.15 6.65 9.15
CA LEU A 113 9.26 5.42 9.94
C LEU A 113 10.47 4.57 9.50
N LEU A 114 10.71 4.45 8.19
CA LEU A 114 11.93 3.84 7.64
C LEU A 114 13.19 4.57 8.11
N LEU A 115 13.20 5.91 8.06
CA LEU A 115 14.34 6.70 8.54
C LEU A 115 14.62 6.49 10.03
N SER A 116 13.57 6.38 10.86
CA SER A 116 13.73 6.07 12.29
C SER A 116 14.33 4.69 12.50
N ASN A 117 13.81 3.67 11.81
CA ASN A 117 14.31 2.30 11.94
C ASN A 117 15.72 2.13 11.36
N LEU A 118 16.08 2.90 10.34
CA LEU A 118 17.46 3.02 9.87
C LEU A 118 18.36 3.53 11.01
N GLY A 119 18.02 4.68 11.61
CA GLY A 119 18.78 5.23 12.74
C GLY A 119 18.89 4.26 13.91
N ALA A 120 17.79 3.61 14.27
CA ALA A 120 17.77 2.64 15.36
C ALA A 120 18.63 1.40 15.08
N SER A 121 18.61 0.89 13.84
CA SER A 121 19.41 -0.27 13.48
C SER A 121 20.92 0.02 13.53
N VAL A 122 21.34 1.24 13.17
CA VAL A 122 22.74 1.68 13.31
C VAL A 122 23.14 1.79 14.78
N VAL A 123 22.28 2.36 15.64
CA VAL A 123 22.53 2.43 17.10
C VAL A 123 22.65 1.03 17.70
N GLU A 124 21.74 0.12 17.34
CA GLU A 124 21.71 -1.25 17.86
C GLU A 124 22.98 -2.01 17.49
N VAL A 125 23.41 -1.96 16.23
CA VAL A 125 24.63 -2.64 15.77
C VAL A 125 25.87 -2.10 16.49
N ALA A 126 25.98 -0.78 16.66
CA ALA A 126 27.12 -0.19 17.36
C ALA A 126 27.12 -0.55 18.86
N ASN A 127 25.94 -0.56 19.51
CA ASN A 127 25.80 -0.98 20.91
C ASN A 127 26.11 -2.47 21.11
N ASP A 128 25.59 -3.34 20.24
CA ASP A 128 25.84 -4.79 20.28
C ASP A 128 27.31 -5.11 20.06
N ALA A 129 28.00 -4.39 19.17
CA ALA A 129 29.43 -4.50 18.98
C ALA A 129 30.21 -4.14 20.25
N ILE A 130 29.87 -3.03 20.92
CA ILE A 130 30.48 -2.63 22.20
C ILE A 130 30.23 -3.71 23.28
N VAL A 131 29.02 -4.28 23.35
CA VAL A 131 28.68 -5.36 24.30
C VAL A 131 29.53 -6.61 24.02
N ALA A 132 29.67 -7.00 22.75
CA ALA A 132 30.45 -8.16 22.33
C ALA A 132 31.95 -7.98 22.64
N GLU A 133 32.50 -6.81 22.34
CA GLU A 133 33.90 -6.45 22.59
C GLU A 133 34.22 -6.38 24.10
N ALA A 134 33.34 -5.75 24.89
CA ALA A 134 33.50 -5.66 26.34
C ALA A 134 33.31 -7.02 27.05
N GLY A 135 32.47 -7.91 26.52
CA GLY A 135 32.19 -9.23 27.08
C GLY A 135 33.38 -10.19 27.08
N LYS A 136 34.38 -10.00 26.20
CA LYS A 136 35.58 -10.86 26.13
C LYS A 136 36.71 -10.48 27.10
N ARG A 137 36.66 -9.31 27.75
CA ARG A 137 37.72 -8.86 28.69
C ARG A 137 37.77 -9.59 30.03
N LYS A 138 36.75 -10.37 30.40
CA LYS A 138 36.71 -11.13 31.67
C LYS A 138 36.12 -12.51 31.45
N SER A 139 36.95 -13.55 31.51
CA SER A 139 36.54 -14.96 31.39
C SER A 139 35.50 -15.39 32.44
N ALA A 140 35.39 -14.67 33.57
CA ALA A 140 34.45 -14.97 34.65
C ALA A 140 33.11 -14.17 34.62
N SER A 141 33.00 -13.05 33.86
CA SER A 141 31.80 -12.18 33.86
C SER A 141 31.12 -12.01 32.49
N SER A 142 31.39 -12.92 31.55
CA SER A 142 30.94 -12.85 30.14
C SER A 142 29.41 -12.81 29.93
N GLY A 143 28.60 -13.03 30.97
CA GLY A 143 27.13 -12.94 30.92
C GLY A 143 26.51 -11.73 31.64
N GLU A 144 27.26 -10.97 32.43
CA GLU A 144 26.70 -9.88 33.26
C GLU A 144 26.33 -8.63 32.44
N LEU A 145 27.14 -8.29 31.43
CA LEU A 145 26.92 -7.10 30.61
C LEU A 145 25.74 -7.26 29.64
N PRO A 146 25.61 -8.37 28.88
CA PRO A 146 24.42 -8.61 28.06
C PRO A 146 23.13 -8.60 28.89
N SER A 147 23.14 -9.24 30.06
CA SER A 147 21.94 -9.25 30.91
C SER A 147 21.59 -7.89 31.50
N PHE A 148 22.57 -7.08 31.92
CA PHE A 148 22.33 -5.69 32.33
C PHE A 148 21.67 -4.87 31.21
N VAL A 149 22.16 -5.02 29.98
CA VAL A 149 21.61 -4.38 28.78
C VAL A 149 20.16 -4.80 28.51
N TRP A 150 19.86 -6.09 28.62
CA TRP A 150 18.51 -6.62 28.49
C TRP A 150 17.56 -6.08 29.59
N MET A 151 18.05 -5.94 30.82
CA MET A 151 17.30 -5.32 31.91
C MET A 151 16.99 -3.84 31.62
N ALA A 152 17.97 -3.08 31.13
CA ALA A 152 17.78 -1.69 30.76
C ALA A 152 16.75 -1.51 29.63
N SER A 153 16.82 -2.36 28.60
CA SER A 153 15.81 -2.42 27.53
C SER A 153 14.42 -2.76 28.06
N SER A 154 14.30 -3.77 28.91
CA SER A 154 13.01 -4.16 29.51
C SER A 154 12.41 -3.03 30.35
N LEU A 155 13.23 -2.32 31.14
CA LEU A 155 12.79 -1.17 31.92
C LEU A 155 12.28 -0.03 31.03
N GLY A 156 13.00 0.26 29.94
CA GLY A 156 12.54 1.20 28.91
C GLY A 156 11.21 0.77 28.28
N GLY A 157 11.06 -0.52 27.99
CA GLY A 157 9.84 -1.11 27.45
C GLY A 157 8.64 -1.03 28.40
N ILE A 158 8.84 -1.30 29.70
CA ILE A 158 7.82 -1.15 30.74
C ILE A 158 7.35 0.31 30.78
N LEU A 159 8.28 1.26 30.94
CA LEU A 159 7.92 2.67 31.04
C LEU A 159 7.28 3.18 29.74
N GLY A 160 7.82 2.79 28.59
CA GLY A 160 7.35 3.22 27.28
C GLY A 160 5.94 2.72 26.95
N ASN A 161 5.63 1.44 27.18
CA ASN A 161 4.30 0.92 26.91
C ASN A 161 3.26 1.44 27.93
N LEU A 162 3.64 1.58 29.20
CA LEU A 162 2.76 2.14 30.23
C LEU A 162 2.39 3.60 29.93
N LEU A 163 3.41 4.45 29.73
CA LEU A 163 3.18 5.86 29.40
C LEU A 163 2.49 6.01 28.05
N GLY A 164 2.76 5.12 27.09
CA GLY A 164 2.15 5.16 25.76
C GLY A 164 0.66 4.91 25.83
N GLY A 165 0.24 3.88 26.57
CA GLY A 165 -1.18 3.57 26.77
C GLY A 165 -1.94 4.68 27.49
N ILE A 166 -1.30 5.33 28.48
CA ILE A 166 -1.88 6.49 29.19
C ILE A 166 -1.94 7.71 28.26
N ALA A 167 -0.84 8.02 27.56
CA ALA A 167 -0.71 9.22 26.75
C ALA A 167 -1.70 9.25 25.57
N ILE A 168 -2.04 8.10 24.97
CA ILE A 168 -3.06 8.03 23.91
C ILE A 168 -4.46 8.30 24.45
N LYS A 169 -4.71 7.98 25.73
CA LYS A 169 -6.01 8.20 26.37
C LYS A 169 -6.18 9.64 26.86
N THR A 170 -5.12 10.25 27.39
CA THR A 170 -5.15 11.59 27.99
C THR A 170 -4.75 12.70 27.03
N PHE A 171 -3.92 12.38 26.04
CA PHE A 171 -3.41 13.31 25.03
C PHE A 171 -3.61 12.71 23.63
N SER A 172 -3.08 13.37 22.60
CA SER A 172 -3.17 12.90 21.22
C SER A 172 -1.97 12.03 20.83
N SER A 173 -2.13 11.18 19.80
CA SER A 173 -1.05 10.33 19.27
C SER A 173 0.20 11.14 18.88
N GLN A 174 0.03 12.38 18.42
CA GLN A 174 1.13 13.27 18.04
C GLN A 174 2.03 13.66 19.23
N SER A 175 1.47 13.78 20.43
CA SER A 175 2.25 14.04 21.66
C SER A 175 3.22 12.90 21.95
N THR A 176 2.85 11.66 21.61
CA THR A 176 3.74 10.50 21.78
C THR A 176 4.96 10.57 20.85
N PHE A 177 4.78 11.06 19.62
CA PHE A 177 5.88 11.24 18.66
C PHE A 177 6.83 12.36 19.11
N LEU A 178 6.29 13.46 19.62
CA LEU A 178 7.07 14.59 20.11
C LEU A 178 7.96 14.20 21.29
N VAL A 179 7.38 13.55 22.30
CA VAL A 179 8.12 13.13 23.51
C VAL A 179 9.24 12.16 23.15
N PHE A 180 8.99 11.19 22.26
CA PHE A 180 10.03 10.28 21.81
C PHE A 180 11.12 10.98 20.98
N GLY A 181 10.73 11.91 20.10
CA GLY A 181 11.68 12.71 19.33
C GLY A 181 12.63 13.52 20.21
N LEU A 182 12.12 14.10 21.30
CA LEU A 182 12.92 14.79 22.31
C LEU A 182 13.85 13.84 23.09
N LEU A 183 13.38 12.64 23.44
CA LEU A 183 14.20 11.62 24.08
C LEU A 183 15.35 11.15 23.17
N ALA A 184 15.09 10.94 21.88
CA ALA A 184 16.12 10.59 20.90
C ALA A 184 17.13 11.73 20.70
N LEU A 185 16.67 12.99 20.73
CA LEU A 185 17.54 14.16 20.69
C LEU A 185 18.44 14.23 21.95
N LEU A 186 17.89 13.93 23.12
CA LEU A 186 18.66 13.82 24.36
C LEU A 186 19.72 12.71 24.26
N GLN A 187 19.38 11.54 23.69
CA GLN A 187 20.35 10.48 23.41
C GLN A 187 21.49 10.95 22.51
N PHE A 188 21.18 11.68 21.45
CA PHE A 188 22.19 12.28 20.58
C PHE A 188 23.13 13.22 21.36
N LEU A 189 22.57 14.16 22.13
CA LEU A 189 23.34 15.13 22.91
C LEU A 189 24.24 14.47 23.97
N VAL A 190 23.73 13.46 24.68
CA VAL A 190 24.52 12.70 25.67
C VAL A 190 25.66 11.94 24.97
N THR A 191 25.40 11.33 23.82
CA THR A 191 26.40 10.55 23.09
C THR A 191 27.55 11.42 22.56
N LEU A 192 27.26 12.65 22.10
CA LEU A 192 28.29 13.60 21.65
C LEU A 192 29.32 13.95 22.73
N ASN A 193 28.92 13.90 24.00
CA ASN A 193 29.78 14.24 25.13
C ASN A 193 30.69 13.08 25.57
N ILE A 194 30.51 11.88 25.00
CA ILE A 194 31.30 10.69 25.35
C ILE A 194 32.38 10.48 24.30
N ARG A 195 33.65 10.45 24.73
CA ARG A 195 34.77 10.07 23.86
C ARG A 195 35.05 8.58 23.98
N GLU A 196 35.18 7.88 22.87
CA GLU A 196 35.42 6.43 22.84
C GLU A 196 36.70 6.00 23.57
N LYS A 197 37.76 6.81 23.52
CA LYS A 197 38.99 6.58 24.31
C LYS A 197 38.73 6.44 25.81
N SER A 198 37.64 7.02 26.32
CA SER A 198 37.26 6.92 27.74
C SER A 198 36.49 5.63 28.10
N LEU A 199 36.13 4.83 27.11
CA LEU A 199 35.47 3.52 27.29
C LEU A 199 36.50 2.41 27.51
N ASN A 200 37.80 2.66 27.30
CA ASN A 200 38.87 1.66 27.40
C ASN A 200 38.53 0.39 26.59
N LEU A 201 38.05 0.47 25.35
CA LEU A 201 37.83 -0.72 24.52
C LEU A 201 39.18 -1.35 24.12
N PRO A 202 39.24 -2.65 23.74
CA PRO A 202 40.47 -3.25 23.21
C PRO A 202 40.97 -2.43 22.01
N GLU A 203 42.24 -2.00 22.03
CA GLU A 203 42.85 -1.44 20.82
C GLU A 203 42.91 -2.56 19.79
N ASN A 204 42.13 -2.45 18.72
CA ASN A 204 42.42 -3.21 17.51
C ASN A 204 43.77 -2.67 17.03
N HIS A 205 44.85 -3.39 17.29
CA HIS A 205 46.14 -3.12 16.66
C HIS A 205 45.87 -3.02 15.16
N SER A 206 46.03 -1.81 14.62
CA SER A 206 46.14 -1.60 13.19
C SER A 206 47.15 -2.64 12.68
N PRO A 207 46.80 -3.51 11.71
CA PRO A 207 47.82 -4.29 11.04
C PRO A 207 48.70 -3.26 10.33
N SER A 208 49.87 -3.02 10.89
CA SER A 208 50.97 -2.34 10.24
C SER A 208 51.31 -3.15 8.98
N GLY A 209 50.80 -2.70 7.83
CA GLY A 209 51.10 -3.25 6.51
C GLY A 209 49.89 -3.89 5.81
N GLY A 210 49.30 -3.16 4.85
CA GLY A 210 48.57 -3.73 3.72
C GLY A 210 47.07 -4.00 3.91
N GLY A 211 46.23 -3.07 3.44
CA GLY A 211 45.15 -3.38 2.50
C GLY A 211 44.16 -4.52 2.80
N GLY A 212 43.70 -4.68 4.05
CA GLY A 212 42.48 -5.46 4.31
C GLY A 212 41.23 -4.63 4.02
N GLY A 213 40.91 -4.36 2.76
CA GLY A 213 39.68 -3.63 2.41
C GLY A 213 38.42 -4.37 2.88
N ILE A 214 37.23 -3.75 2.81
CA ILE A 214 35.90 -4.36 3.10
C ILE A 214 35.79 -5.83 2.63
N LYS A 215 36.44 -6.16 1.52
CA LYS A 215 36.57 -7.51 0.95
C LYS A 215 37.19 -8.57 1.89
N SER A 216 38.20 -8.24 2.71
CA SER A 216 38.81 -9.19 3.66
C SER A 216 37.86 -9.50 4.81
N HIS A 217 37.24 -8.49 5.42
CA HIS A 217 36.24 -8.65 6.48
C HIS A 217 35.02 -9.47 6.02
N VAL A 218 34.54 -9.23 4.79
CA VAL A 218 33.47 -10.04 4.18
C VAL A 218 33.93 -11.49 3.92
N SER A 219 35.19 -11.70 3.53
CA SER A 219 35.73 -13.04 3.30
C SER A 219 35.88 -13.85 4.58
N ASP A 220 36.25 -13.21 5.69
CA ASP A 220 36.37 -13.85 7.00
C ASP A 220 35.00 -14.21 7.58
N LEU A 221 34.02 -13.30 7.49
CA LEU A 221 32.62 -13.60 7.86
C LEU A 221 32.05 -14.76 7.02
N SER A 222 32.31 -14.77 5.71
CA SER A 222 31.91 -15.85 4.82
C SER A 222 32.52 -17.20 5.23
N ARG A 223 33.78 -17.21 5.69
CA ARG A 223 34.45 -18.43 6.17
C ARG A 223 33.79 -18.95 7.45
N VAL A 224 33.40 -18.07 8.37
CA VAL A 224 32.70 -18.41 9.62
C VAL A 224 31.30 -18.96 9.35
N LEU A 225 30.54 -18.32 8.46
CA LEU A 225 29.18 -18.73 8.10
C LEU A 225 29.11 -20.06 7.34
N ARG A 226 30.22 -20.53 6.76
CA ARG A 226 30.30 -21.86 6.12
C ARG A 226 30.45 -23.01 7.11
N LYS A 227 30.72 -22.73 8.40
CA LYS A 227 30.78 -23.78 9.42
C LYS A 227 29.39 -24.37 9.64
N PRO A 228 29.20 -25.70 9.49
CA PRO A 228 27.88 -26.33 9.56
C PRO A 228 27.18 -26.08 10.91
N GLU A 229 27.94 -26.01 12.01
CA GLU A 229 27.41 -25.78 13.36
C GLU A 229 26.71 -24.42 13.47
N ILE A 230 27.27 -23.40 12.79
CA ILE A 230 26.76 -22.03 12.80
C ILE A 230 25.63 -21.88 11.77
N SER A 231 25.82 -22.39 10.55
CA SER A 231 24.84 -22.22 9.48
C SER A 231 23.53 -22.96 9.74
N TYR A 232 23.57 -24.22 10.23
CA TYR A 232 22.34 -24.96 10.55
C TYR A 232 21.58 -24.34 11.73
N SER A 233 22.31 -23.86 12.75
CA SER A 233 21.70 -23.16 13.89
C SER A 233 21.01 -21.86 13.46
N ILE A 234 21.65 -21.05 12.60
CA ILE A 234 21.04 -19.82 12.04
C ILE A 234 19.87 -20.16 11.13
N ALA A 235 19.99 -21.17 10.28
CA ALA A 235 18.91 -21.60 9.39
C ALA A 235 17.68 -22.06 10.19
N TRP A 236 17.87 -22.85 11.25
CA TRP A 236 16.77 -23.26 12.13
C TRP A 236 16.13 -22.06 12.83
N MET A 237 16.93 -21.11 13.33
CA MET A 237 16.43 -19.91 13.97
C MET A 237 15.60 -19.04 13.01
N ALA A 238 16.11 -18.82 11.79
CA ALA A 238 15.41 -18.05 10.77
C ALA A 238 14.14 -18.77 10.30
N LEU A 239 14.21 -20.09 10.01
CA LEU A 239 13.07 -20.87 9.54
C LEU A 239 11.98 -20.99 10.61
N SER A 240 12.35 -21.20 11.87
CA SER A 240 11.40 -21.33 12.98
C SER A 240 10.61 -20.06 13.25
N THR A 241 11.12 -18.90 12.87
CA THR A 241 10.40 -17.63 12.93
C THR A 241 9.68 -17.34 11.61
N ALA A 242 10.34 -17.52 10.45
CA ALA A 242 9.79 -17.17 9.14
C ALA A 242 8.61 -18.03 8.71
N LEU A 243 8.56 -19.31 9.11
CA LEU A 243 7.49 -20.24 8.72
C LEU A 243 6.15 -19.91 9.40
N VAL A 244 6.17 -19.20 10.53
CA VAL A 244 4.97 -18.89 11.33
C VAL A 244 4.31 -17.65 10.73
N PRO A 245 3.12 -17.74 10.12
CA PRO A 245 2.44 -16.59 9.51
C PRO A 245 1.73 -15.75 10.58
N VAL A 246 2.46 -14.90 11.29
CA VAL A 246 1.92 -14.19 12.46
C VAL A 246 0.84 -13.17 12.07
N LEU A 247 -0.36 -13.26 12.68
CA LEU A 247 -1.52 -12.42 12.41
C LEU A 247 -1.64 -11.17 13.32
N THR A 248 -0.53 -10.52 13.67
CA THR A 248 -0.49 -9.41 14.66
C THR A 248 -1.42 -8.24 14.33
N GLY A 249 -1.46 -7.80 13.07
CA GLY A 249 -2.32 -6.67 12.68
C GLY A 249 -3.81 -6.99 12.75
N THR A 250 -4.16 -8.22 12.36
CA THR A 250 -5.53 -8.75 12.48
C THR A 250 -5.95 -8.88 13.94
N MET A 251 -5.08 -9.41 14.80
CA MET A 251 -5.34 -9.55 16.24
C MET A 251 -5.48 -8.19 16.92
N PHE A 252 -4.62 -7.22 16.59
CA PHE A 252 -4.74 -5.84 17.11
C PHE A 252 -6.07 -5.20 16.70
N PHE A 253 -6.50 -5.40 15.46
CA PHE A 253 -7.80 -4.92 14.98
C PHE A 253 -8.96 -5.60 15.70
N TYR A 254 -8.89 -6.92 15.89
CA TYR A 254 -9.89 -7.70 16.64
C TYR A 254 -10.05 -7.16 18.06
N GLN A 255 -8.93 -6.94 18.76
CA GLN A 255 -8.94 -6.40 20.13
C GLN A 255 -9.49 -4.97 20.20
N THR A 256 -9.12 -4.09 19.28
CA THR A 256 -9.49 -2.67 19.35
C THR A 256 -10.87 -2.35 18.80
N LYS A 257 -11.30 -2.99 17.70
CA LYS A 257 -12.55 -2.63 16.99
C LYS A 257 -13.73 -3.54 17.29
N ILE A 258 -13.49 -4.81 17.60
CA ILE A 258 -14.57 -5.76 17.90
C ILE A 258 -14.78 -5.84 19.40
N LEU A 259 -13.69 -6.07 20.15
CA LEU A 259 -13.74 -6.15 21.61
C LEU A 259 -13.74 -4.76 22.28
N ASN A 260 -13.57 -3.67 21.52
CA ASN A 260 -13.54 -2.29 22.02
C ASN A 260 -12.55 -2.07 23.17
N MET A 261 -11.38 -2.71 23.09
CA MET A 261 -10.36 -2.59 24.13
C MET A 261 -9.61 -1.26 24.04
N ASP A 262 -9.55 -0.54 25.15
CA ASP A 262 -8.83 0.73 25.28
C ASP A 262 -7.31 0.59 25.05
N ALA A 263 -6.68 1.64 24.52
CA ALA A 263 -5.23 1.75 24.37
C ALA A 263 -4.45 1.52 25.68
N SER A 264 -5.05 1.91 26.81
CA SER A 264 -4.46 1.69 28.15
C SER A 264 -4.36 0.21 28.51
N LEU A 265 -5.37 -0.59 28.20
CA LEU A 265 -5.35 -2.04 28.47
C LEU A 265 -4.30 -2.74 27.61
N LEU A 266 -4.21 -2.38 26.33
CA LEU A 266 -3.17 -2.91 25.42
C LEU A 266 -1.76 -2.48 25.86
N GLY A 267 -1.61 -1.24 26.33
CA GLY A 267 -0.37 -0.76 26.93
C GLY A 267 0.04 -1.59 28.15
N ILE A 268 -0.88 -1.85 29.08
CA ILE A 268 -0.62 -2.67 30.28
C ILE A 268 -0.33 -4.13 29.90
N SER A 269 -1.04 -4.71 28.92
CA SER A 269 -0.74 -6.04 28.40
C SER A 269 0.72 -6.15 27.92
N LYS A 270 1.19 -5.15 27.16
CA LYS A 270 2.60 -5.08 26.76
C LYS A 270 3.55 -4.92 27.94
N VAL A 271 3.16 -4.19 28.99
CA VAL A 271 3.94 -4.11 30.24
C VAL A 271 4.08 -5.48 30.88
N VAL A 272 3.01 -6.28 30.96
CA VAL A 272 3.06 -7.66 31.48
C VAL A 272 4.08 -8.49 30.70
N GLY A 273 4.07 -8.40 29.37
CA GLY A 273 5.08 -9.03 28.52
C GLY A 273 6.51 -8.56 28.84
N GLN A 274 6.74 -7.25 28.97
CA GLN A 274 8.07 -6.71 29.28
C GLN A 274 8.57 -7.12 30.68
N VAL A 275 7.67 -7.23 31.67
CA VAL A 275 7.99 -7.79 32.99
C VAL A 275 8.35 -9.27 32.87
N ALA A 276 7.61 -10.06 32.08
CA ALA A 276 7.95 -11.45 31.81
C ALA A 276 9.34 -11.58 31.14
N MET A 277 9.68 -10.67 30.22
CA MET A 277 10.99 -10.61 29.58
C MET A 277 12.12 -10.27 30.56
N LEU A 278 11.87 -9.36 31.50
CA LEU A 278 12.82 -9.04 32.58
C LEU A 278 13.06 -10.27 33.48
N LEU A 279 11.99 -10.93 33.91
CA LEU A 279 12.06 -12.14 34.73
C LEU A 279 12.76 -13.28 33.99
N TRP A 280 12.50 -13.43 32.69
CA TRP A 280 13.18 -14.40 31.83
C TRP A 280 14.69 -14.18 31.78
N GLY A 281 15.16 -12.93 31.62
CA GLY A 281 16.58 -12.61 31.63
C GLY A 281 17.27 -12.99 32.95
N VAL A 282 16.60 -12.72 34.08
CA VAL A 282 17.08 -13.10 35.42
C VAL A 282 17.09 -14.62 35.59
N ALA A 283 16.00 -15.29 35.20
CA ALA A 283 15.86 -16.73 35.31
C ALA A 283 16.88 -17.47 34.45
N TYR A 284 17.12 -16.98 33.24
CA TYR A 284 18.13 -17.52 32.34
C TYR A 284 19.53 -17.48 32.97
N ASN A 285 19.91 -16.31 33.49
CA ASN A 285 21.21 -16.12 34.13
C ASN A 285 21.41 -16.99 35.37
N ARG A 286 20.37 -17.14 36.20
CA ARG A 286 20.49 -17.80 37.50
C ARG A 286 20.36 -19.32 37.42
N TRP A 287 19.52 -19.84 36.51
CA TRP A 287 19.15 -21.26 36.49
C TRP A 287 19.34 -21.94 35.14
N LEU A 288 19.11 -21.25 34.01
CA LEU A 288 19.00 -21.92 32.69
C LEU A 288 20.28 -21.85 31.85
N LYS A 289 21.26 -21.01 32.23
CA LYS A 289 22.54 -20.84 31.51
C LYS A 289 23.37 -22.13 31.40
N THR A 290 23.18 -23.05 32.35
CA THR A 290 23.85 -24.37 32.40
C THR A 290 23.14 -25.46 31.60
N THR A 291 21.89 -25.21 31.17
CA THR A 291 21.12 -26.17 30.38
C THR A 291 21.57 -26.15 28.92
N SER A 292 21.45 -27.29 28.23
CA SER A 292 21.80 -27.40 26.82
C SER A 292 20.97 -26.42 25.96
N PRO A 293 21.60 -25.60 25.08
CA PRO A 293 20.88 -24.59 24.30
C PRO A 293 19.78 -25.18 23.40
N ARG A 294 19.99 -26.38 22.86
CA ARG A 294 19.01 -27.09 22.02
C ARG A 294 17.73 -27.39 22.80
N LYS A 295 17.84 -28.02 23.98
CA LYS A 295 16.69 -28.37 24.83
C LYS A 295 15.91 -27.12 25.23
N LEU A 296 16.62 -26.06 25.60
CA LEU A 296 16.03 -24.80 26.03
C LEU A 296 15.27 -24.10 24.88
N ILE A 297 15.90 -23.96 23.71
CA ILE A 297 15.28 -23.30 22.55
C ILE A 297 14.07 -24.10 22.05
N ALA A 298 14.14 -25.43 22.05
CA ALA A 298 13.01 -26.29 21.69
C ALA A 298 11.84 -26.17 22.69
N ALA A 299 12.12 -26.10 23.99
CA ALA A 299 11.10 -25.90 25.01
C ALA A 299 10.39 -24.55 24.87
N ILE A 300 11.14 -23.48 24.55
CA ILE A 300 10.56 -22.14 24.27
C ILE A 300 9.66 -22.20 23.04
N GLN A 301 10.10 -22.85 21.95
CA GLN A 301 9.27 -23.01 20.74
C GLN A 301 7.99 -23.80 21.03
N GLY A 302 8.05 -24.85 21.85
CA GLY A 302 6.88 -25.58 22.32
C GLY A 302 5.93 -24.70 23.15
N THR A 303 6.48 -23.81 23.98
CA THR A 303 5.69 -22.86 24.77
C THR A 303 4.99 -21.84 23.87
N ILE A 304 5.67 -21.34 22.82
CA ILE A 304 5.04 -20.46 21.83
C ILE A 304 3.86 -21.16 21.15
N ALA A 305 4.02 -22.44 20.78
CA ALA A 305 2.93 -23.22 20.18
C ALA A 305 1.70 -23.32 21.10
N VAL A 306 1.91 -23.52 22.40
CA VAL A 306 0.81 -23.56 23.39
C VAL A 306 0.07 -22.21 23.45
N PHE A 307 0.80 -21.10 23.46
CA PHE A 307 0.18 -19.77 23.51
C PHE A 307 -0.53 -19.39 22.19
N VAL A 308 -0.02 -19.82 21.03
CA VAL A 308 -0.74 -19.62 19.74
C VAL A 308 -2.03 -20.42 19.70
N VAL A 309 -2.04 -21.66 20.23
CA VAL A 309 -3.28 -22.44 20.39
C VAL A 309 -4.23 -21.76 21.37
N SER A 310 -3.71 -21.15 22.44
CA SER A 310 -4.51 -20.33 23.35
C SER A 310 -5.22 -19.18 22.62
N ASP A 311 -4.56 -18.48 21.70
CA ASP A 311 -5.19 -17.41 20.91
C ASP A 311 -6.31 -17.93 20.01
N LEU A 312 -6.16 -19.12 19.43
CA LEU A 312 -7.23 -19.79 18.70
C LEU A 312 -8.45 -20.09 19.60
N LEU A 313 -8.22 -20.58 20.82
CA LEU A 313 -9.29 -20.87 21.79
C LEU A 313 -9.99 -19.59 22.25
N PHE A 314 -9.23 -18.50 22.39
CA PHE A 314 -9.74 -17.17 22.72
C PHE A 314 -10.68 -16.64 21.64
N VAL A 315 -10.27 -16.65 20.37
CA VAL A 315 -11.13 -16.17 19.27
C VAL A 315 -12.37 -17.04 19.09
N ARG A 316 -12.30 -18.33 19.43
CA ARG A 316 -13.48 -19.23 19.45
C ARG A 316 -14.41 -19.01 20.63
N GLY A 317 -14.05 -18.16 21.59
CA GLY A 317 -14.89 -17.85 22.76
C GLY A 317 -14.82 -18.86 23.91
N VAL A 318 -13.90 -19.84 23.87
CA VAL A 318 -13.82 -20.91 24.89
C VAL A 318 -13.55 -20.34 26.29
N TYR A 319 -12.67 -19.35 26.40
CA TYR A 319 -12.38 -18.69 27.69
C TYR A 319 -13.59 -17.93 28.24
N ARG A 320 -14.41 -17.35 27.36
CA ARG A 320 -15.65 -16.68 27.74
C ARG A 320 -16.68 -17.68 28.28
N ASP A 321 -16.77 -18.86 27.67
CA ASP A 321 -17.63 -19.95 28.15
C ASP A 321 -17.17 -20.50 29.52
N LEU A 322 -15.87 -20.41 29.81
CA LEU A 322 -15.28 -20.73 31.11
C LEU A 322 -15.38 -19.59 32.15
N GLY A 323 -16.01 -18.47 31.79
CA GLY A 323 -16.21 -17.32 32.69
C GLY A 323 -15.02 -16.36 32.80
N VAL A 324 -14.01 -16.47 31.93
CA VAL A 324 -12.88 -15.54 31.87
C VAL A 324 -13.23 -14.37 30.95
N ALA A 325 -13.15 -13.14 31.44
CA ALA A 325 -13.41 -11.94 30.64
C ALA A 325 -12.31 -11.74 29.57
N ASP A 326 -12.71 -11.28 28.38
CA ASP A 326 -11.80 -11.07 27.24
C ASP A 326 -10.64 -10.12 27.58
N SER A 327 -10.92 -9.09 28.40
CA SER A 327 -9.92 -8.14 28.87
C SER A 327 -8.84 -8.79 29.75
N VAL A 328 -9.20 -9.79 30.56
CA VAL A 328 -8.27 -10.54 31.43
C VAL A 328 -7.37 -11.42 30.56
N TYR A 329 -7.94 -12.08 29.55
CA TYR A 329 -7.14 -12.86 28.60
C TYR A 329 -6.12 -11.99 27.87
N VAL A 330 -6.56 -10.87 27.28
CA VAL A 330 -5.68 -9.96 26.54
C VAL A 330 -4.60 -9.38 27.45
N LEU A 331 -4.93 -9.05 28.71
CA LEU A 331 -4.01 -8.50 29.68
C LEU A 331 -2.83 -9.44 29.99
N PHE A 332 -3.10 -10.73 30.19
CA PHE A 332 -2.07 -11.68 30.63
C PHE A 332 -1.45 -12.48 29.50
N VAL A 333 -2.19 -12.85 28.47
CA VAL A 333 -1.71 -13.81 27.45
C VAL A 333 -1.12 -13.09 26.24
N SER A 334 -1.80 -12.07 25.70
CA SER A 334 -1.40 -11.40 24.46
C SER A 334 0.00 -10.79 24.55
N GLY A 335 0.28 -10.04 25.63
CA GLY A 335 1.59 -9.43 25.84
C GLY A 335 2.71 -10.44 26.10
N ILE A 336 2.41 -11.54 26.80
CA ILE A 336 3.39 -12.62 27.04
C ILE A 336 3.75 -13.29 25.72
N LEU A 337 2.76 -13.63 24.89
CA LEU A 337 2.99 -14.27 23.59
C LEU A 337 3.91 -13.43 22.69
N GLU A 338 3.67 -12.11 22.58
CA GLU A 338 4.57 -11.20 21.84
C GLU A 338 6.02 -11.30 22.37
N THR A 339 6.21 -11.37 23.69
CA THR A 339 7.55 -11.46 24.28
C THR A 339 8.22 -12.83 24.19
N LEU A 340 7.45 -13.93 24.11
CA LEU A 340 8.00 -15.29 23.99
C LEU A 340 8.85 -15.44 22.71
N PHE A 341 8.48 -14.77 21.62
CA PHE A 341 9.29 -14.76 20.39
C PHE A 341 10.71 -14.19 20.61
N TYR A 342 10.86 -13.26 21.56
CA TYR A 342 12.17 -12.69 21.94
C TYR A 342 12.94 -13.57 22.93
N PHE A 343 12.26 -14.42 23.70
CA PHE A 343 12.92 -15.31 24.69
C PHE A 343 13.86 -16.29 24.00
N LYS A 344 13.54 -16.69 22.77
CA LYS A 344 14.37 -17.55 21.91
C LYS A 344 15.70 -16.88 21.53
N ASN A 345 15.75 -15.55 21.42
CA ASN A 345 16.93 -14.81 20.95
C ASN A 345 18.08 -14.83 21.97
N LEU A 346 17.78 -14.75 23.27
CA LEU A 346 18.80 -14.70 24.32
C LEU A 346 19.71 -15.96 24.37
N PRO A 347 19.18 -17.19 24.53
CA PRO A 347 20.02 -18.39 24.51
C PRO A 347 20.72 -18.60 23.16
N PHE A 348 20.08 -18.18 22.06
CA PHE A 348 20.66 -18.28 20.72
C PHE A 348 21.86 -17.36 20.53
N THR A 349 21.76 -16.10 20.97
CA THR A 349 22.87 -15.13 20.90
C THR A 349 24.04 -15.55 21.81
N VAL A 350 23.76 -16.14 22.97
CA VAL A 350 24.78 -16.75 23.84
C VAL A 350 25.46 -17.95 23.15
N LEU A 351 24.73 -18.79 22.44
CA LEU A 351 25.30 -19.89 21.65
C LEU A 351 26.21 -19.35 20.52
N MET A 352 25.75 -18.36 19.76
CA MET A 352 26.52 -17.77 18.65
C MET A 352 27.80 -17.09 19.13
N THR A 353 27.77 -16.40 20.26
CA THR A 353 28.97 -15.76 20.84
C THR A 353 30.00 -16.78 21.32
N ARG A 354 29.59 -17.96 21.80
CA ARG A 354 30.49 -19.07 22.16
C ARG A 354 31.15 -19.72 20.94
N LEU A 355 30.41 -19.86 19.83
CA LEU A 355 30.90 -20.49 18.60
C LEU A 355 31.77 -19.55 17.73
N CYS A 356 31.73 -18.24 17.98
CA CYS A 356 32.41 -17.25 17.16
C CYS A 356 33.93 -17.19 17.39
N PRO A 357 34.75 -17.25 16.30
CA PRO A 357 36.19 -16.96 16.38
C PRO A 357 36.48 -15.53 16.88
N ARG A 358 37.71 -15.31 17.39
CA ARG A 358 38.16 -13.97 17.82
C ARG A 358 38.28 -13.02 16.62
N GLY A 359 37.71 -11.81 16.71
CA GLY A 359 37.82 -10.75 15.70
C GLY A 359 36.68 -10.67 14.66
N CYS A 360 35.62 -11.49 14.79
CA CYS A 360 34.45 -11.48 13.89
C CYS A 360 33.11 -11.39 14.65
N GLU A 361 33.13 -11.10 15.95
CA GLU A 361 31.99 -11.20 16.86
C GLU A 361 30.88 -10.21 16.50
N GLY A 362 31.23 -8.94 16.33
CA GLY A 362 30.27 -7.90 15.96
C GLY A 362 29.62 -8.19 14.60
N SER A 363 30.42 -8.59 13.61
CA SER A 363 29.94 -8.93 12.27
C SER A 363 29.05 -10.18 12.23
N LEU A 364 29.39 -11.26 12.97
CA LEU A 364 28.54 -12.45 13.06
C LEU A 364 27.23 -12.15 13.79
N MET A 365 27.28 -11.40 14.88
CA MET A 365 26.08 -11.01 15.63
C MET A 365 25.17 -10.09 14.82
N ALA A 366 25.74 -9.14 14.06
CA ALA A 366 24.98 -8.32 13.13
C ALA A 366 24.29 -9.16 12.04
N PHE A 367 24.96 -10.20 11.52
CA PHE A 367 24.36 -11.16 10.58
C PHE A 367 23.22 -11.97 11.21
N VAL A 368 23.43 -12.50 12.41
CA VAL A 368 22.40 -13.25 13.15
C VAL A 368 21.16 -12.39 13.40
N MET A 369 21.35 -11.17 13.91
CA MET A 369 20.25 -10.25 14.20
C MET A 369 19.53 -9.78 12.93
N SER A 370 20.25 -9.65 11.81
CA SER A 370 19.67 -9.41 10.49
C SER A 370 18.81 -10.58 9.99
N ALA A 371 19.32 -11.81 10.09
CA ALA A 371 18.59 -13.00 9.68
C ALA A 371 17.29 -13.17 10.49
N ILE A 372 17.34 -12.91 11.80
CA ILE A 372 16.16 -12.91 12.67
C ILE A 372 15.18 -11.79 12.28
N ALA A 373 15.66 -10.57 12.04
CA ALA A 373 14.81 -9.45 11.60
C ALA A 373 14.12 -9.75 10.26
N LEU A 374 14.85 -10.30 9.30
CA LEU A 374 14.29 -10.75 8.02
C LEU A 374 13.23 -11.83 8.23
N ALA A 375 13.48 -12.80 9.11
CA ALA A 375 12.52 -13.85 9.41
C ALA A 375 11.21 -13.30 9.99
N PHE A 376 11.27 -12.31 10.90
CA PHE A 376 10.08 -11.62 11.41
C PHE A 376 9.30 -10.87 10.33
N ILE A 377 9.99 -10.18 9.42
CA ILE A 377 9.34 -9.46 8.30
C ILE A 377 8.65 -10.46 7.35
N VAL A 378 9.33 -11.56 7.01
CA VAL A 378 8.75 -12.63 6.16
C VAL A 378 7.53 -13.25 6.84
N SER A 379 7.62 -13.59 8.12
CA SER A 379 6.50 -14.08 8.94
C SER A 379 5.32 -13.11 8.91
N GLY A 380 5.58 -11.81 9.13
CA GLY A 380 4.56 -10.76 9.09
C GLY A 380 3.89 -10.63 7.73
N TYR A 381 4.63 -10.78 6.62
CA TYR A 381 4.07 -10.78 5.28
C TYR A 381 3.28 -12.06 4.96
N LEU A 382 3.74 -13.22 5.41
CA LEU A 382 2.98 -14.47 5.31
C LEU A 382 1.66 -14.38 6.09
N GLY A 383 1.66 -13.72 7.25
CA GLY A 383 0.44 -13.39 7.99
C GLY A 383 -0.55 -12.56 7.17
N ILE A 384 -0.09 -11.54 6.44
CA ILE A 384 -0.95 -10.75 5.53
C ILE A 384 -1.52 -11.63 4.41
N VAL A 385 -0.69 -12.49 3.83
CA VAL A 385 -1.12 -13.42 2.77
C VAL A 385 -2.17 -14.38 3.30
N LEU A 386 -1.94 -14.97 4.48
CA LEU A 386 -2.89 -15.86 5.16
C LEU A 386 -4.21 -15.16 5.49
N ALA A 387 -4.17 -13.95 6.06
CA ALA A 387 -5.36 -13.15 6.35
C ALA A 387 -6.18 -12.89 5.08
N SER A 388 -5.50 -12.65 3.95
CA SER A 388 -6.16 -12.46 2.65
C SER A 388 -6.74 -13.74 2.06
N PHE A 389 -6.10 -14.89 2.26
CA PHE A 389 -6.61 -16.19 1.79
C PHE A 389 -7.83 -16.65 2.57
N VAL A 390 -7.88 -16.31 3.86
CA VAL A 390 -8.95 -16.66 4.77
C VAL A 390 -10.03 -15.55 4.81
N GLU A 391 -9.95 -14.60 3.88
CA GLU A 391 -10.93 -13.51 3.66
C GLU A 391 -11.25 -12.67 4.90
N VAL A 392 -10.30 -12.50 5.81
CA VAL A 392 -10.50 -11.64 6.99
C VAL A 392 -10.47 -10.18 6.57
N THR A 393 -11.59 -9.49 6.74
CA THR A 393 -11.75 -8.07 6.41
C THR A 393 -12.07 -7.24 7.66
N VAL A 394 -12.28 -5.94 7.46
CA VAL A 394 -12.72 -5.02 8.52
C VAL A 394 -14.12 -5.38 9.04
N ASP A 395 -14.97 -5.92 8.17
CA ASP A 395 -16.38 -6.20 8.46
C ASP A 395 -16.69 -7.69 8.64
N ASP A 396 -15.77 -8.58 8.22
CA ASP A 396 -15.92 -10.04 8.32
C ASP A 396 -14.71 -10.69 8.99
N HIS A 397 -14.97 -11.33 10.14
CA HIS A 397 -13.97 -12.01 10.96
C HIS A 397 -14.20 -13.53 11.03
N SER A 398 -15.15 -14.06 10.27
CA SER A 398 -15.52 -15.49 10.27
C SER A 398 -14.31 -16.40 9.99
N GLY A 399 -13.40 -15.94 9.12
CA GLY A 399 -12.17 -16.62 8.80
C GLY A 399 -11.06 -16.55 9.87
N PHE A 400 -11.13 -15.64 10.86
CA PHE A 400 -9.97 -15.37 11.73
C PHE A 400 -9.51 -16.60 12.54
N ALA A 401 -10.46 -17.37 13.08
CA ALA A 401 -10.15 -18.63 13.75
C ALA A 401 -9.50 -19.68 12.81
N GLY A 402 -9.87 -19.68 11.52
CA GLY A 402 -9.22 -20.53 10.52
C GLY A 402 -7.76 -20.12 10.28
N GLY A 403 -7.49 -18.81 10.22
CA GLY A 403 -6.14 -18.27 10.13
C GLY A 403 -5.26 -18.67 11.33
N LEU A 404 -5.76 -18.51 12.55
CA LEU A 404 -5.04 -18.90 13.76
C LEU A 404 -4.80 -20.42 13.85
N ALA A 405 -5.70 -21.24 13.30
CA ALA A 405 -5.47 -22.69 13.22
C ALA A 405 -4.29 -23.03 12.30
N VAL A 406 -4.16 -22.35 11.16
CA VAL A 406 -3.00 -22.51 10.26
C VAL A 406 -1.72 -22.04 10.96
N GLU A 407 -1.76 -20.90 11.66
CA GLU A 407 -0.63 -20.39 12.45
C GLU A 407 -0.18 -21.41 13.52
N ALA A 408 -1.13 -22.02 14.23
CA ALA A 408 -0.89 -23.05 15.25
C ALA A 408 -0.25 -24.33 14.68
N VAL A 409 -0.52 -24.68 13.42
CA VAL A 409 0.17 -25.80 12.76
C VAL A 409 1.60 -25.39 12.39
N CYS A 410 1.76 -24.22 11.78
CA CYS A 410 3.07 -23.72 11.32
C CYS A 410 4.08 -23.55 12.46
N VAL A 411 3.65 -23.16 13.66
CA VAL A 411 4.52 -22.96 14.84
C VAL A 411 5.08 -24.27 15.41
N VAL A 412 4.42 -25.40 15.17
CA VAL A 412 4.86 -26.73 15.64
C VAL A 412 5.90 -27.35 14.70
N VAL A 413 5.81 -27.09 13.39
CA VAL A 413 6.71 -27.68 12.36
C VAL A 413 8.22 -27.55 12.69
N PRO A 414 8.73 -26.40 13.20
CA PRO A 414 10.14 -26.27 13.52
C PRO A 414 10.66 -27.22 14.62
N LEU A 415 9.77 -27.75 15.47
CA LEU A 415 10.13 -28.72 16.52
C LEU A 415 10.69 -30.03 15.92
N VAL A 416 10.25 -30.39 14.71
CA VAL A 416 10.72 -31.58 13.97
C VAL A 416 12.20 -31.45 13.58
N PHE A 417 12.68 -30.23 13.36
CA PHE A 417 14.04 -29.95 12.88
C PHE A 417 15.01 -29.50 13.97
N THR A 418 14.68 -29.73 15.25
CA THR A 418 15.50 -29.29 16.41
C THR A 418 16.92 -29.86 16.44
N SER A 419 17.18 -30.95 15.70
CA SER A 419 18.51 -31.52 15.50
C SER A 419 19.48 -30.61 14.74
N TRP A 420 19.00 -29.55 14.08
CA TRP A 420 19.83 -28.56 13.39
C TRP A 420 20.53 -27.58 14.36
N ILE A 421 20.05 -27.48 15.60
CA ILE A 421 20.67 -26.64 16.64
C ILE A 421 21.88 -27.38 17.19
N TYR A 422 23.05 -26.75 17.14
CA TYR A 422 24.27 -27.34 17.70
C TYR A 422 24.18 -27.53 19.22
N ASP A 423 24.65 -28.69 19.71
CA ASP A 423 24.75 -29.02 21.15
C ASP A 423 26.09 -29.73 21.43
N GLU A 424 26.79 -29.36 22.50
CA GLU A 424 28.14 -29.86 22.80
C GLU A 424 28.15 -31.30 23.36
N GLU A 425 27.03 -31.76 23.94
CA GLU A 425 26.89 -33.12 24.50
C GLU A 425 27.06 -34.24 23.45
N GLU A 426 26.98 -33.92 22.14
CA GLU A 426 26.94 -34.90 21.04
C GLU A 426 28.33 -35.28 20.46
N LYS A 427 29.44 -34.77 21.02
CA LYS A 427 30.80 -35.21 20.63
C LYS A 427 31.05 -36.71 20.86
N ILE A 428 30.19 -37.41 21.61
CA ILE A 428 30.37 -38.82 21.95
C ILE A 428 29.66 -39.78 20.97
N HIS A 429 28.65 -39.37 20.21
CA HIS A 429 27.97 -40.26 19.25
C HIS A 429 27.81 -39.60 17.87
N LYS A 430 28.56 -40.14 16.89
CA LYS A 430 28.48 -39.85 15.45
C LYS A 430 27.07 -39.44 15.00
N TRP A 431 27.00 -38.27 14.34
CA TRP A 431 25.87 -37.77 13.54
C TRP A 431 25.14 -38.89 12.78
N ARG A 432 24.10 -39.48 13.40
CA ARG A 432 23.11 -40.31 12.72
C ARG A 432 21.91 -39.41 12.44
N ILE A 433 21.87 -38.86 11.23
CA ILE A 433 20.64 -38.29 10.68
C ILE A 433 19.60 -39.42 10.68
N VAL A 434 18.57 -39.28 11.50
CA VAL A 434 17.42 -40.17 11.54
C VAL A 434 16.60 -39.91 10.26
N CYS A 435 16.93 -40.62 9.19
CA CYS A 435 15.97 -40.82 8.10
C CYS A 435 14.84 -41.71 8.62
N PHE A 436 13.60 -41.29 8.38
CA PHE A 436 12.38 -42.06 8.57
C PHE A 436 12.53 -43.45 7.92
N LYS A 437 12.83 -44.48 8.72
CA LYS A 437 12.80 -45.89 8.30
C LYS A 437 11.35 -46.36 8.36
N GLY A 438 10.62 -46.18 7.28
CA GLY A 438 9.25 -46.64 7.21
C GLY A 438 8.60 -46.40 5.86
N LEU A 439 9.29 -46.74 4.76
CA LEU A 439 8.74 -47.18 3.46
C LEU A 439 9.96 -47.37 2.52
N CYS A 440 9.88 -48.29 1.56
CA CYS A 440 10.95 -48.75 0.65
C CYS A 440 11.94 -49.77 1.22
N ARG A 441 11.56 -51.05 1.09
CA ARG A 441 12.48 -52.19 0.98
C ARG A 441 13.13 -52.19 -0.42
N SER A 442 14.36 -52.69 -0.45
CA SER A 442 15.17 -53.16 -1.58
C SER A 442 15.47 -52.17 -2.72
N THR A 443 16.71 -51.71 -2.81
CA THR A 443 17.70 -52.20 -3.79
C THR A 443 19.07 -51.57 -3.50
N SER A 444 20.10 -52.39 -3.70
CA SER A 444 21.52 -52.12 -3.51
C SER A 444 22.11 -51.24 -4.62
N SER A 445 22.59 -50.04 -4.28
CA SER A 445 23.73 -49.39 -4.94
C SER A 445 24.16 -48.20 -4.07
N GLN A 446 25.36 -48.31 -3.51
CA GLN A 446 25.95 -47.37 -2.57
C GLN A 446 26.82 -46.39 -3.37
N GLU A 447 26.19 -45.39 -3.98
CA GLU A 447 26.86 -44.23 -4.58
C GLU A 447 26.08 -42.94 -4.26
N ASP A 448 26.79 -42.00 -3.65
CA ASP A 448 26.58 -40.56 -3.58
C ASP A 448 25.16 -39.98 -3.79
N LEU A 449 24.44 -39.79 -2.68
CA LEU A 449 23.46 -38.70 -2.53
C LEU A 449 23.66 -37.99 -1.19
N LYS A 450 24.65 -37.10 -1.15
CA LYS A 450 24.66 -35.98 -0.20
C LYS A 450 23.65 -34.94 -0.70
N PRO A 451 22.61 -34.54 0.05
CA PRO A 451 21.74 -33.46 -0.38
C PRO A 451 22.57 -32.17 -0.44
N SER A 452 22.53 -31.49 -1.59
CA SER A 452 23.35 -30.34 -1.97
C SER A 452 23.00 -29.03 -1.23
N VAL A 453 22.64 -29.09 0.06
CA VAL A 453 22.22 -27.93 0.87
C VAL A 453 23.43 -27.07 1.30
N ALA A 454 24.66 -27.53 1.06
CA ALA A 454 25.87 -26.97 1.65
C ALA A 454 26.57 -25.81 0.88
N SER A 455 25.92 -25.15 -0.09
CA SER A 455 26.51 -23.99 -0.77
C SER A 455 25.60 -22.76 -0.85
N ILE A 456 24.83 -22.48 0.20
CA ILE A 456 24.26 -21.13 0.33
C ILE A 456 25.37 -20.20 0.83
N THR A 457 26.17 -19.69 -0.10
CA THR A 457 27.16 -18.65 0.18
C THR A 457 26.47 -17.38 0.67
N VAL A 458 27.20 -16.51 1.36
CA VAL A 458 26.76 -15.14 1.68
C VAL A 458 26.26 -14.42 0.42
N SER A 459 26.80 -14.73 -0.75
CA SER A 459 26.27 -14.23 -2.03
C SER A 459 24.90 -14.81 -2.37
N THR A 460 24.64 -16.10 -2.18
CA THR A 460 23.32 -16.70 -2.41
C THR A 460 22.27 -16.13 -1.45
N TRP A 461 22.63 -15.92 -0.17
CA TRP A 461 21.75 -15.22 0.78
C TRP A 461 21.53 -13.75 0.40
N ALA A 462 22.57 -13.02 -0.01
CA ALA A 462 22.47 -11.63 -0.47
C ALA A 462 21.67 -11.50 -1.79
N THR A 463 21.79 -12.46 -2.70
CA THR A 463 21.04 -12.51 -3.96
C THR A 463 19.60 -12.91 -3.74
N ILE A 464 19.33 -13.81 -2.78
CA ILE A 464 17.97 -14.14 -2.33
C ILE A 464 17.35 -12.96 -1.60
N THR A 465 18.06 -12.24 -0.72
CA THR A 465 17.53 -11.04 -0.05
C THR A 465 17.35 -9.88 -1.00
N MET A 466 18.26 -9.63 -1.94
CA MET A 466 18.08 -8.59 -2.96
C MET A 466 17.00 -8.96 -3.99
N SER A 467 16.87 -10.23 -4.38
CA SER A 467 15.76 -10.69 -5.24
C SER A 467 14.43 -10.67 -4.52
N LEU A 468 14.37 -11.02 -3.23
CA LEU A 468 13.17 -10.89 -2.41
C LEU A 468 12.84 -9.43 -2.16
N MET A 469 13.82 -8.55 -1.90
CA MET A 469 13.60 -7.11 -1.78
C MET A 469 13.18 -6.49 -3.11
N ASP A 470 13.74 -6.89 -4.25
CA ASP A 470 13.33 -6.40 -5.58
C ASP A 470 11.94 -6.94 -5.97
N ALA A 471 11.69 -8.24 -5.79
CA ALA A 471 10.38 -8.85 -5.98
C ALA A 471 9.33 -8.25 -5.05
N MET A 472 9.68 -7.93 -3.80
CA MET A 472 8.78 -7.30 -2.82
C MET A 472 8.64 -5.80 -3.02
N THR A 473 9.64 -5.06 -3.50
CA THR A 473 9.50 -3.63 -3.84
C THR A 473 8.62 -3.47 -5.08
N LYS A 474 8.76 -4.40 -6.04
CA LYS A 474 7.82 -4.58 -7.16
C LYS A 474 6.44 -4.99 -6.63
N LEU A 475 6.33 -5.92 -5.69
CA LEU A 475 5.05 -6.31 -5.09
C LEU A 475 4.39 -5.16 -4.30
N ILE A 476 5.14 -4.34 -3.58
CA ILE A 476 4.67 -3.20 -2.77
C ILE A 476 4.23 -2.03 -3.66
N SER A 477 5.00 -1.70 -4.70
CA SER A 477 4.59 -0.72 -5.72
C SER A 477 3.33 -1.19 -6.46
N VAL A 478 3.26 -2.48 -6.76
CA VAL A 478 2.07 -3.09 -7.38
C VAL A 478 0.90 -3.13 -6.39
N ARG A 479 1.07 -3.43 -5.09
CA ARG A 479 -0.05 -3.61 -4.14
C ARG A 479 -0.61 -2.32 -3.54
N LEU A 480 0.21 -1.31 -3.25
CA LEU A 480 -0.28 0.02 -2.85
C LEU A 480 -1.03 0.67 -4.01
N CYS A 481 -0.54 0.49 -5.24
CA CYS A 481 -1.27 0.84 -6.46
C CYS A 481 -2.57 0.03 -6.56
N VAL A 482 -2.53 -1.30 -6.40
CA VAL A 482 -3.71 -2.19 -6.50
C VAL A 482 -4.76 -1.96 -5.42
N MET A 483 -4.43 -1.51 -4.21
CA MET A 483 -5.43 -1.26 -3.16
C MET A 483 -6.20 0.05 -3.34
N GLU A 484 -5.53 1.13 -3.74
CA GLU A 484 -6.23 2.34 -4.19
C GLU A 484 -6.98 2.01 -5.50
N GLU A 485 -6.36 1.30 -6.45
CA GLU A 485 -6.93 0.90 -7.76
C GLU A 485 -8.08 -0.11 -7.73
N LYS A 486 -8.19 -0.99 -6.73
CA LYS A 486 -9.31 -1.96 -6.63
C LYS A 486 -10.66 -1.27 -6.47
N SER A 487 -10.70 -0.07 -5.89
CA SER A 487 -11.87 0.80 -5.85
C SER A 487 -12.12 1.52 -7.20
N PHE A 488 -11.06 1.81 -7.96
CA PHE A 488 -11.15 2.41 -9.30
C PHE A 488 -11.58 1.41 -10.39
N SER A 489 -11.19 0.14 -10.29
CA SER A 489 -11.36 -0.82 -11.39
C SER A 489 -12.79 -1.35 -11.54
N ARG A 490 -13.58 -1.38 -10.46
CA ARG A 490 -14.96 -1.92 -10.46
C ARG A 490 -16.04 -0.88 -10.80
N LYS A 491 -15.65 0.25 -11.38
CA LYS A 491 -16.57 1.36 -11.66
C LYS A 491 -17.42 1.10 -12.90
N THR A 492 -18.70 1.43 -12.78
CA THR A 492 -19.65 1.62 -13.89
C THR A 492 -20.17 3.04 -13.77
N LEU A 493 -19.94 3.85 -14.80
CA LEU A 493 -20.37 5.24 -14.89
C LEU A 493 -21.74 5.35 -15.57
N PHE A 494 -22.47 6.38 -15.18
CA PHE A 494 -23.70 6.79 -15.84
C PHE A 494 -23.62 8.28 -16.15
N GLN A 495 -23.74 8.67 -17.41
CA GLN A 495 -24.00 10.07 -17.74
C GLN A 495 -25.46 10.35 -17.46
N ALA A 496 -25.73 11.12 -16.40
CA ALA A 496 -27.06 11.31 -15.85
C ALA A 496 -27.76 12.56 -16.41
N TYR A 497 -27.50 12.89 -17.67
CA TYR A 497 -28.14 13.98 -18.40
C TYR A 497 -27.89 13.83 -19.90
N ASN A 498 -28.68 14.56 -20.67
CA ASN A 498 -28.57 14.72 -22.11
C ASN A 498 -28.60 16.21 -22.45
N TRP A 499 -28.53 16.55 -23.73
CA TRP A 499 -28.46 17.95 -24.15
C TRP A 499 -29.72 18.75 -23.78
N GLU A 500 -30.88 18.08 -23.77
CA GLU A 500 -32.19 18.69 -23.51
C GLU A 500 -32.54 18.80 -22.02
N SER A 501 -31.71 18.27 -21.13
CA SER A 501 -31.99 18.17 -19.69
C SER A 501 -32.20 19.53 -19.02
N HIS A 502 -31.56 20.58 -19.53
CA HIS A 502 -31.68 21.98 -19.07
C HIS A 502 -33.09 22.57 -19.22
N LYS A 503 -33.97 21.98 -20.04
CA LYS A 503 -35.37 22.44 -20.26
C LYS A 503 -36.31 21.98 -19.15
N HIS A 504 -35.80 21.23 -18.18
CA HIS A 504 -36.57 20.60 -17.13
C HIS A 504 -35.98 20.89 -15.75
N ASN A 505 -36.77 20.67 -14.70
CA ASN A 505 -36.25 20.68 -13.33
C ASN A 505 -35.44 19.40 -13.07
N TRP A 506 -34.24 19.38 -13.62
CA TRP A 506 -33.43 18.18 -13.80
C TRP A 506 -32.96 17.57 -12.49
N TYR A 507 -32.51 18.39 -11.54
CA TYR A 507 -32.07 17.86 -10.24
C TYR A 507 -33.20 17.15 -9.49
N LYS A 508 -34.44 17.66 -9.58
CA LYS A 508 -35.61 17.00 -9.01
C LYS A 508 -35.98 15.71 -9.76
N ASN A 509 -35.84 15.70 -11.08
CA ASN A 509 -36.06 14.51 -11.91
C ASN A 509 -35.07 13.39 -11.54
N LEU A 510 -33.78 13.73 -11.45
CA LEU A 510 -32.74 12.78 -11.05
C LEU A 510 -32.89 12.31 -9.61
N ASP A 511 -33.31 13.17 -8.68
CA ASP A 511 -33.52 12.79 -7.28
C ASP A 511 -34.46 11.59 -7.16
N ALA A 512 -35.55 11.57 -7.94
CA ALA A 512 -36.49 10.45 -7.98
C ALA A 512 -35.87 9.16 -8.53
N LYS A 513 -34.85 9.25 -9.39
CA LYS A 513 -34.19 8.13 -10.07
C LYS A 513 -32.97 7.57 -9.35
N VAL A 514 -32.41 8.27 -8.35
CA VAL A 514 -31.24 7.81 -7.59
C VAL A 514 -31.35 6.37 -7.07
N PRO A 515 -32.49 5.92 -6.49
CA PRO A 515 -32.63 4.54 -6.02
C PRO A 515 -32.49 3.51 -7.15
N ASP A 516 -33.07 3.81 -8.32
CA ASP A 516 -32.99 2.95 -9.50
C ASP A 516 -31.58 2.92 -10.08
N ILE A 517 -30.91 4.08 -10.19
CA ILE A 517 -29.51 4.18 -10.61
C ILE A 517 -28.61 3.27 -9.74
N SER A 518 -28.79 3.31 -8.42
CA SER A 518 -28.04 2.47 -7.48
C SER A 518 -28.37 0.98 -7.67
N LYS A 519 -29.65 0.63 -7.76
CA LYS A 519 -30.13 -0.76 -7.94
C LYS A 519 -29.62 -1.38 -9.24
N SER A 520 -29.58 -0.58 -10.31
CA SER A 520 -29.09 -0.95 -11.64
C SER A 520 -27.57 -1.18 -11.68
N GLY A 521 -26.85 -0.87 -10.59
CA GLY A 521 -25.43 -1.20 -10.42
C GLY A 521 -24.46 -0.09 -10.81
N PHE A 522 -24.95 1.14 -11.03
CA PHE A 522 -24.08 2.28 -11.27
C PHE A 522 -23.36 2.73 -10.00
N THR A 523 -22.08 3.06 -10.13
CA THR A 523 -21.21 3.42 -9.00
C THR A 523 -20.92 4.92 -8.94
N SER A 524 -20.97 5.59 -10.09
CA SER A 524 -20.79 7.03 -10.24
C SER A 524 -21.78 7.54 -11.29
N ALA A 525 -22.34 8.71 -11.07
CA ALA A 525 -23.16 9.42 -12.04
C ALA A 525 -22.57 10.81 -12.33
N TRP A 526 -22.35 11.07 -13.62
CA TRP A 526 -21.89 12.34 -14.18
C TRP A 526 -23.08 13.28 -14.33
N LEU A 527 -23.05 14.37 -13.56
CA LEU A 527 -24.02 15.44 -13.55
C LEU A 527 -23.56 16.59 -14.48
N PRO A 528 -24.48 17.35 -15.07
CA PRO A 528 -24.13 18.47 -15.96
C PRO A 528 -23.37 19.58 -15.22
N PRO A 529 -22.76 20.54 -15.94
CA PRO A 529 -22.07 21.67 -15.32
C PRO A 529 -23.00 22.40 -14.33
N PRO A 530 -22.62 22.51 -13.04
CA PRO A 530 -23.55 22.94 -12.01
C PRO A 530 -23.65 24.46 -11.88
N SER A 531 -22.69 25.20 -12.46
CA SER A 531 -22.59 26.65 -12.33
C SER A 531 -23.58 27.39 -13.21
N GLN A 532 -23.89 28.64 -12.85
CA GLN A 532 -24.64 29.55 -13.70
C GLN A 532 -23.84 29.83 -14.98
N SER A 533 -24.55 29.77 -16.10
CA SER A 533 -23.99 29.81 -17.45
C SER A 533 -24.86 30.67 -18.35
N LEU A 534 -24.23 31.28 -19.38
CA LEU A 534 -24.94 32.00 -20.44
C LEU A 534 -25.77 31.04 -21.30
N ALA A 535 -25.12 29.95 -21.72
CA ALA A 535 -25.79 28.85 -22.40
C ALA A 535 -26.49 27.98 -21.34
N PRO A 536 -27.80 27.72 -21.44
CA PRO A 536 -28.56 27.00 -20.43
C PRO A 536 -28.05 25.56 -20.18
N GLU A 537 -27.33 24.96 -21.13
CA GLU A 537 -26.68 23.66 -21.03
C GLU A 537 -25.49 23.65 -20.05
N GLY A 538 -24.97 24.81 -19.65
CA GLY A 538 -23.92 24.92 -18.64
C GLY A 538 -22.49 25.11 -19.17
N TYR A 539 -22.27 24.94 -20.47
CA TYR A 539 -20.93 24.99 -21.09
C TYR A 539 -20.39 26.39 -21.37
N LEU A 540 -21.14 27.47 -21.08
CA LEU A 540 -20.63 28.85 -21.15
C LEU A 540 -20.70 29.54 -19.77
N PRO A 541 -19.95 29.04 -18.77
CA PRO A 541 -20.07 29.48 -17.39
C PRO A 541 -19.71 30.96 -17.21
N GLN A 542 -20.44 31.63 -16.31
CA GLN A 542 -20.21 33.04 -15.93
C GLN A 542 -19.78 33.16 -14.47
N ASP A 543 -20.64 32.84 -13.49
CA ASP A 543 -20.25 32.79 -12.08
C ASP A 543 -20.11 31.33 -11.60
N LEU A 544 -18.87 30.91 -11.35
CA LEU A 544 -18.54 29.56 -10.94
C LEU A 544 -19.12 29.18 -9.56
N TYR A 545 -19.31 30.14 -8.64
CA TYR A 545 -19.85 29.85 -7.30
C TYR A 545 -21.38 29.92 -7.24
N SER A 546 -22.04 30.46 -8.27
CA SER A 546 -23.50 30.42 -8.36
C SER A 546 -23.96 29.07 -8.90
N LEU A 547 -24.60 28.25 -8.06
CA LEU A 547 -25.12 26.93 -8.43
C LEU A 547 -26.61 26.96 -8.81
N ASN A 548 -27.17 28.15 -9.03
CA ASN A 548 -28.51 28.31 -9.58
C ASN A 548 -28.39 28.28 -11.11
N SER A 549 -28.55 27.09 -11.67
CA SER A 549 -28.44 26.83 -13.11
C SER A 549 -29.80 26.48 -13.72
N ALA A 550 -29.86 26.29 -15.04
CA ALA A 550 -31.09 25.86 -15.71
C ALA A 550 -31.56 24.47 -15.24
N TYR A 551 -30.64 23.64 -14.70
CA TYR A 551 -30.94 22.31 -14.18
C TYR A 551 -31.67 22.33 -12.82
N GLY A 552 -31.56 23.43 -12.07
CA GLY A 552 -32.21 23.60 -10.77
C GLY A 552 -31.43 24.51 -9.81
N SER A 553 -32.00 24.73 -8.63
CA SER A 553 -31.37 25.56 -7.58
C SER A 553 -30.26 24.83 -6.83
N GLU A 554 -29.40 25.60 -6.17
CA GLU A 554 -28.34 25.08 -5.31
C GLU A 554 -28.88 24.11 -4.24
N HIS A 555 -30.04 24.42 -3.67
CA HIS A 555 -30.69 23.57 -2.67
C HIS A 555 -31.08 22.21 -3.25
N LEU A 556 -31.65 22.18 -4.46
CA LEU A 556 -32.01 20.92 -5.13
C LEU A 556 -30.77 20.10 -5.48
N LEU A 557 -29.70 20.76 -5.94
CA LEU A 557 -28.43 20.10 -6.20
C LEU A 557 -27.86 19.46 -4.93
N LYS A 558 -27.76 20.22 -3.82
CA LYS A 558 -27.25 19.69 -2.54
C LYS A 558 -28.11 18.54 -2.00
N SER A 559 -29.44 18.62 -2.16
CA SER A 559 -30.36 17.54 -1.81
C SER A 559 -30.07 16.27 -2.62
N LEU A 560 -29.95 16.41 -3.95
CA LEU A 560 -29.61 15.32 -4.85
C LEU A 560 -28.27 14.68 -4.47
N LEU A 561 -27.23 15.48 -4.23
CA LEU A 561 -25.91 14.98 -3.81
C LEU A 561 -25.98 14.21 -2.49
N GLY A 562 -26.75 14.71 -1.52
CA GLY A 562 -27.00 14.02 -0.25
C GLY A 562 -27.66 12.65 -0.45
N LYS A 563 -28.68 12.58 -1.32
CA LYS A 563 -29.37 11.33 -1.65
C LYS A 563 -28.47 10.35 -2.40
N MET A 564 -27.71 10.82 -3.39
CA MET A 564 -26.73 10.00 -4.11
C MET A 564 -25.73 9.35 -3.15
N LYS A 565 -25.22 10.12 -2.18
CA LYS A 565 -24.34 9.62 -1.13
C LYS A 565 -25.01 8.55 -0.26
N GLN A 566 -26.27 8.73 0.13
CA GLN A 566 -27.04 7.73 0.89
C GLN A 566 -27.17 6.40 0.13
N TYR A 567 -27.38 6.47 -1.19
CA TYR A 567 -27.51 5.30 -2.07
C TYR A 567 -26.16 4.80 -2.63
N LYS A 568 -25.04 5.27 -2.10
CA LYS A 568 -23.67 4.89 -2.48
C LYS A 568 -23.34 5.12 -3.97
N VAL A 569 -24.02 6.08 -4.61
CA VAL A 569 -23.69 6.55 -5.96
C VAL A 569 -22.85 7.82 -5.83
N ARG A 570 -21.64 7.82 -6.36
CA ARG A 570 -20.80 9.03 -6.33
C ARG A 570 -21.29 10.04 -7.37
N ALA A 571 -21.39 11.30 -6.97
CA ALA A 571 -21.69 12.38 -7.90
C ALA A 571 -20.40 12.93 -8.53
N MET A 572 -20.39 13.00 -9.86
CA MET A 572 -19.31 13.58 -10.65
C MET A 572 -19.75 14.94 -11.20
N ALA A 573 -18.97 15.99 -10.93
CA ALA A 573 -19.21 17.31 -11.51
C ALA A 573 -18.56 17.43 -12.89
N ASP A 574 -19.27 17.99 -13.85
CA ASP A 574 -18.67 18.48 -15.09
C ASP A 574 -17.98 19.84 -14.85
N ILE A 575 -16.69 19.89 -15.15
CA ILE A 575 -15.80 21.00 -14.83
C ILE A 575 -15.41 21.72 -16.13
N VAL A 576 -16.10 22.83 -16.38
CA VAL A 576 -15.87 23.71 -17.54
C VAL A 576 -14.97 24.87 -17.13
N ILE A 577 -13.68 24.76 -17.46
CA ILE A 577 -12.65 25.75 -17.06
C ILE A 577 -11.72 26.19 -18.20
N ASN A 578 -11.85 25.65 -19.42
CA ASN A 578 -11.09 26.14 -20.57
C ASN A 578 -11.45 27.59 -20.92
N HIS A 579 -12.74 27.90 -20.83
CA HIS A 579 -13.31 29.18 -21.20
C HIS A 579 -14.34 29.63 -20.18
N ARG A 580 -14.60 30.93 -20.15
CA ARG A 580 -15.55 31.57 -19.24
C ARG A 580 -16.05 32.86 -19.87
N ILE A 581 -17.34 33.19 -19.70
CA ILE A 581 -17.93 34.40 -20.28
C ILE A 581 -17.80 35.57 -19.30
N GLY A 582 -17.28 36.69 -19.78
CA GLY A 582 -17.22 37.92 -18.99
C GLY A 582 -18.60 38.54 -18.75
N THR A 583 -18.79 39.16 -17.59
CA THR A 583 -20.00 39.91 -17.22
C THR A 583 -19.98 41.33 -17.79
N THR A 584 -18.79 41.88 -18.05
CA THR A 584 -18.60 43.25 -18.55
C THR A 584 -17.58 43.29 -19.69
N ARG A 585 -17.61 44.38 -20.47
CA ARG A 585 -16.71 44.59 -21.59
C ARG A 585 -15.39 45.20 -21.12
N GLY A 586 -14.27 44.63 -21.56
CA GLY A 586 -12.93 45.19 -21.38
C GLY A 586 -12.39 45.82 -22.67
N HIS A 587 -11.06 45.81 -22.79
CA HIS A 587 -10.31 46.25 -23.96
C HIS A 587 -10.79 45.53 -25.23
N GLY A 588 -10.90 46.29 -26.33
CA GLY A 588 -11.41 45.77 -27.61
C GLY A 588 -12.92 45.53 -27.66
N GLY A 589 -13.68 45.88 -26.60
CA GLY A 589 -15.14 45.76 -26.57
C GLY A 589 -15.66 44.35 -26.33
N THR A 590 -14.78 43.39 -26.02
CA THR A 590 -15.12 41.99 -25.76
C THR A 590 -15.58 41.79 -24.31
N TYR A 591 -16.51 40.87 -24.08
CA TYR A 591 -16.93 40.44 -22.73
C TYR A 591 -15.86 39.55 -22.07
N ASN A 592 -14.77 40.17 -21.61
CA ASN A 592 -13.58 39.52 -21.07
C ASN A 592 -13.23 39.96 -19.63
N ARG A 593 -14.14 40.70 -18.98
CA ARG A 593 -14.06 41.09 -17.56
C ARG A 593 -15.20 40.45 -16.77
N TYR A 594 -14.94 40.11 -15.51
CA TYR A 594 -15.85 39.31 -14.68
C TYR A 594 -16.36 40.10 -13.46
N ASP A 595 -16.54 41.40 -13.61
CA ASP A 595 -16.99 42.31 -12.55
C ASP A 595 -18.32 41.85 -11.92
N GLY A 596 -18.41 41.95 -10.59
CA GLY A 596 -19.62 41.57 -9.85
C GLY A 596 -19.84 40.06 -9.70
N SER A 597 -19.01 39.21 -10.30
CA SER A 597 -19.02 37.76 -10.04
C SER A 597 -18.22 37.41 -8.79
N SER A 598 -18.44 36.21 -8.26
CA SER A 598 -17.68 35.69 -7.10
C SER A 598 -16.16 35.60 -7.33
N LEU A 599 -15.74 35.56 -8.60
CA LEU A 599 -14.33 35.58 -9.02
C LEU A 599 -14.12 36.74 -10.01
N PRO A 600 -13.92 37.98 -9.51
CA PRO A 600 -13.89 39.20 -10.31
C PRO A 600 -12.55 39.38 -11.03
N TRP A 601 -12.26 38.49 -11.96
CA TRP A 601 -11.08 38.56 -12.79
C TRP A 601 -11.14 39.72 -13.78
N ASP A 602 -9.97 40.26 -14.10
CA ASP A 602 -9.77 41.18 -15.20
C ASP A 602 -9.29 40.44 -16.45
N GLU A 603 -8.92 41.20 -17.46
CA GLU A 603 -8.51 40.71 -18.77
C GLU A 603 -7.20 39.90 -18.75
N HIS A 604 -6.41 39.98 -17.68
CA HIS A 604 -5.19 39.18 -17.54
C HIS A 604 -5.49 37.71 -17.26
N ALA A 605 -6.72 37.39 -16.83
CA ALA A 605 -7.18 36.00 -16.72
C ALA A 605 -7.56 35.37 -18.06
N VAL A 606 -7.57 36.15 -19.16
CA VAL A 606 -7.95 35.70 -20.50
C VAL A 606 -6.72 35.65 -21.39
N THR A 607 -6.61 34.61 -22.22
CA THR A 607 -5.47 34.44 -23.11
C THR A 607 -5.39 35.55 -24.16
N SER A 608 -4.17 35.96 -24.53
CA SER A 608 -3.97 37.02 -25.54
C SER A 608 -4.53 36.66 -26.92
N CYS A 609 -4.53 35.38 -27.28
CA CYS A 609 -5.09 34.91 -28.56
C CYS A 609 -6.63 34.88 -28.62
N THR A 610 -7.32 35.11 -27.50
CA THR A 610 -8.79 35.15 -27.43
C THR A 610 -9.30 36.46 -26.85
N GLY A 611 -8.59 37.56 -27.12
CA GLY A 611 -9.02 38.91 -26.74
C GLY A 611 -8.75 39.31 -25.30
N GLY A 612 -7.81 38.66 -24.61
CA GLY A 612 -7.34 39.03 -23.27
C GLY A 612 -5.97 39.70 -23.25
N LYS A 613 -5.45 39.94 -22.04
CA LYS A 613 -4.11 40.50 -21.76
C LYS A 613 -3.15 39.47 -21.12
N GLY A 614 -3.62 38.24 -20.89
CA GLY A 614 -2.80 37.15 -20.38
C GLY A 614 -1.83 36.58 -21.43
N ASN A 615 -1.19 35.48 -21.07
CA ASN A 615 -0.31 34.74 -21.96
C ASN A 615 -1.09 34.04 -23.09
N ARG A 616 -0.36 33.51 -24.06
CA ARG A 616 -0.95 32.70 -25.14
C ARG A 616 -1.52 31.40 -24.57
N SER A 617 -2.61 30.89 -25.18
CA SER A 617 -3.19 29.61 -24.80
C SER A 617 -2.17 28.48 -24.81
N THR A 618 -2.34 27.54 -23.88
CA THR A 618 -1.49 26.34 -23.74
C THR A 618 -2.07 25.10 -24.41
N GLY A 619 -3.25 25.22 -25.01
CA GLY A 619 -3.94 24.17 -25.73
C GLY A 619 -4.82 24.74 -26.84
N ASP A 620 -5.83 23.98 -27.25
CA ASP A 620 -6.75 24.37 -28.32
C ASP A 620 -7.68 25.50 -27.88
N ASN A 621 -8.04 26.41 -28.79
CA ASN A 621 -8.94 27.51 -28.47
C ASN A 621 -10.39 27.10 -28.75
N PHE A 622 -11.27 27.34 -27.77
CA PHE A 622 -12.70 27.35 -28.01
C PHE A 622 -13.08 28.70 -28.63
N ASN A 623 -13.38 28.70 -29.92
CA ASN A 623 -13.56 29.95 -30.68
C ASN A 623 -14.86 30.67 -30.30
N GLY A 624 -14.85 32.00 -30.42
CA GLY A 624 -16.02 32.85 -30.15
C GLY A 624 -16.21 33.29 -28.70
N VAL A 625 -15.38 32.82 -27.76
CA VAL A 625 -15.47 33.16 -26.33
C VAL A 625 -14.08 33.38 -25.69
N PRO A 626 -13.99 34.08 -24.54
CA PRO A 626 -12.73 34.23 -23.81
C PRO A 626 -12.22 32.88 -23.26
N ASN A 627 -10.99 32.50 -23.62
CA ASN A 627 -10.33 31.33 -23.07
C ASN A 627 -9.46 31.74 -21.87
N VAL A 628 -9.47 30.93 -20.82
CA VAL A 628 -8.83 31.21 -19.53
C VAL A 628 -7.32 30.96 -19.60
N ASP A 629 -6.53 31.92 -19.12
CA ASP A 629 -5.08 31.79 -19.04
C ASP A 629 -4.67 31.02 -17.77
N HIS A 630 -4.59 29.70 -17.89
CA HIS A 630 -4.13 28.82 -16.81
C HIS A 630 -2.64 29.01 -16.44
N THR A 631 -1.85 29.77 -17.21
CA THR A 631 -0.46 30.08 -16.84
C THR A 631 -0.37 31.10 -15.70
N GLN A 632 -1.43 31.88 -15.46
CA GLN A 632 -1.49 32.82 -14.35
C GLN A 632 -1.69 32.11 -13.00
N HIS A 633 -0.85 32.45 -12.03
CA HIS A 633 -0.94 31.85 -10.69
C HIS A 633 -2.27 32.16 -9.98
N PHE A 634 -2.79 33.40 -10.10
CA PHE A 634 -4.03 33.78 -9.45
C PHE A 634 -5.24 33.01 -10.01
N VAL A 635 -5.30 32.81 -11.33
CA VAL A 635 -6.32 31.96 -11.99
C VAL A 635 -6.29 30.55 -11.43
N ARG A 636 -5.11 29.92 -11.36
CA ARG A 636 -4.99 28.56 -10.81
C ARG A 636 -5.38 28.49 -9.34
N LYS A 637 -4.96 29.46 -8.52
CA LYS A 637 -5.31 29.55 -7.10
C LYS A 637 -6.83 29.61 -6.91
N ASP A 638 -7.52 30.42 -7.71
CA ASP A 638 -8.96 30.62 -7.60
C ASP A 638 -9.75 29.39 -8.07
N ILE A 639 -9.34 28.78 -9.20
CA ILE A 639 -9.91 27.51 -9.68
C ILE A 639 -9.72 26.41 -8.64
N ILE A 640 -8.54 26.30 -8.01
CA ILE A 640 -8.28 25.35 -6.93
C ILE A 640 -9.21 25.59 -5.74
N GLY A 641 -9.44 26.86 -5.38
CA GLY A 641 -10.38 27.24 -4.33
C GLY A 641 -11.80 26.76 -4.64
N TRP A 642 -12.27 27.01 -5.87
CA TRP A 642 -13.59 26.60 -6.33
C TRP A 642 -13.75 25.08 -6.39
N LEU A 643 -12.77 24.34 -6.93
CA LEU A 643 -12.81 22.88 -6.97
C LEU A 643 -12.82 22.26 -5.57
N ARG A 644 -12.08 22.83 -4.62
CA ARG A 644 -12.13 22.41 -3.21
C ARG A 644 -13.49 22.68 -2.59
N TRP A 645 -14.11 23.81 -2.91
CA TRP A 645 -15.45 24.13 -2.45
C TRP A 645 -16.50 23.17 -3.03
N LEU A 646 -16.47 22.87 -4.33
CA LEU A 646 -17.33 21.87 -4.95
C LEU A 646 -17.23 20.50 -4.25
N ARG A 647 -16.00 20.09 -3.92
CA ARG A 647 -15.77 18.79 -3.29
C ARG A 647 -16.12 18.75 -1.80
N ASN A 648 -15.61 19.70 -1.03
CA ASN A 648 -15.66 19.66 0.43
C ASN A 648 -16.94 20.30 1.00
N THR A 649 -17.54 21.26 0.28
CA THR A 649 -18.68 22.03 0.76
C THR A 649 -19.96 21.69 0.01
N VAL A 650 -19.92 21.58 -1.32
CA VAL A 650 -21.13 21.27 -2.14
C VAL A 650 -21.45 19.78 -2.09
N GLY A 651 -20.43 18.91 -2.14
CA GLY A 651 -20.57 17.46 -1.91
C GLY A 651 -20.28 16.59 -3.13
N PHE A 652 -19.72 17.14 -4.21
CA PHE A 652 -19.23 16.34 -5.33
C PHE A 652 -18.03 15.49 -4.92
N GLN A 653 -17.90 14.30 -5.52
CA GLN A 653 -16.84 13.35 -5.18
C GLN A 653 -15.85 13.14 -6.32
N ASP A 654 -16.34 13.16 -7.55
CA ASP A 654 -15.61 12.87 -8.78
C ASP A 654 -15.66 14.09 -9.72
N PHE A 655 -14.72 14.22 -10.67
CA PHE A 655 -14.69 15.30 -11.67
C PHE A 655 -14.61 14.77 -13.10
N ARG A 656 -15.33 15.42 -14.03
CA ARG A 656 -15.15 15.30 -15.48
C ARG A 656 -14.59 16.63 -15.98
N PHE A 657 -13.40 16.63 -16.56
CA PHE A 657 -12.81 17.84 -17.13
C PHE A 657 -13.27 18.00 -18.58
N ASP A 658 -14.05 19.05 -18.81
CA ASP A 658 -14.53 19.48 -20.12
C ASP A 658 -13.39 19.99 -20.99
N PHE A 659 -13.51 19.73 -22.30
CA PHE A 659 -12.61 20.23 -23.34
C PHE A 659 -11.13 20.21 -22.89
N ALA A 660 -10.68 19.06 -22.40
CA ALA A 660 -9.46 18.94 -21.62
C ALA A 660 -8.16 19.13 -22.44
N ARG A 661 -8.30 19.29 -23.76
CA ARG A 661 -7.25 19.71 -24.70
C ARG A 661 -7.06 21.21 -24.79
N GLY A 662 -8.01 22.00 -24.30
CA GLY A 662 -7.96 23.47 -24.40
C GLY A 662 -6.87 24.11 -23.54
N TYR A 663 -6.34 23.35 -22.57
CA TYR A 663 -5.29 23.77 -21.66
C TYR A 663 -4.35 22.60 -21.34
N SER A 664 -3.12 22.92 -20.94
CA SER A 664 -2.12 21.89 -20.66
C SER A 664 -2.56 20.95 -19.53
N ALA A 665 -2.41 19.65 -19.77
CA ALA A 665 -2.71 18.56 -18.82
C ALA A 665 -1.95 18.68 -17.47
N GLN A 666 -0.84 19.43 -17.43
CA GLN A 666 -0.13 19.73 -16.18
C GLN A 666 -1.00 20.52 -15.18
N TYR A 667 -1.94 21.35 -15.67
CA TYR A 667 -2.85 22.09 -14.81
C TYR A 667 -3.92 21.17 -14.25
N VAL A 668 -4.41 20.20 -15.04
CA VAL A 668 -5.29 19.12 -14.55
C VAL A 668 -4.61 18.34 -13.43
N LYS A 669 -3.31 18.02 -13.56
CA LYS A 669 -2.51 17.39 -12.49
C LYS A 669 -2.50 18.23 -11.20
N GLU A 670 -2.30 19.54 -11.33
CA GLU A 670 -2.28 20.50 -10.22
C GLU A 670 -3.65 20.57 -9.54
N TYR A 671 -4.73 20.72 -10.32
CA TYR A 671 -6.11 20.79 -9.85
C TYR A 671 -6.55 19.51 -9.13
N ILE A 672 -6.28 18.34 -9.72
CA ILE A 672 -6.55 17.04 -9.07
C ILE A 672 -5.70 16.91 -7.81
N GLY A 673 -4.43 17.32 -7.83
CA GLY A 673 -3.55 17.27 -6.65
C GLY A 673 -4.04 18.13 -5.49
N ALA A 674 -4.63 19.28 -5.79
CA ALA A 674 -5.09 20.23 -4.79
C ALA A 674 -6.51 19.96 -4.27
N ALA A 675 -7.43 19.57 -5.15
CA ALA A 675 -8.83 19.27 -4.80
C ALA A 675 -9.03 17.81 -4.34
N LYS A 676 -8.19 16.88 -4.83
CA LYS A 676 -8.19 15.44 -4.51
C LYS A 676 -9.51 14.69 -4.79
N PRO A 677 -10.16 14.83 -5.97
CA PRO A 677 -11.36 14.04 -6.28
C PRO A 677 -11.09 12.53 -6.17
N LEU A 678 -12.13 11.75 -5.87
CA LEU A 678 -12.04 10.28 -5.79
C LEU A 678 -11.96 9.62 -7.17
N PHE A 679 -12.32 10.35 -8.23
CA PHE A 679 -12.11 9.96 -9.62
C PHE A 679 -12.05 11.20 -10.50
N SER A 680 -11.26 11.11 -11.56
CA SER A 680 -11.18 12.14 -12.58
C SER A 680 -11.17 11.49 -13.96
N VAL A 681 -11.94 12.05 -14.88
CA VAL A 681 -11.90 11.71 -16.31
C VAL A 681 -11.80 13.00 -17.12
N GLY A 682 -10.93 13.03 -18.13
CA GLY A 682 -10.84 14.15 -19.07
C GLY A 682 -11.45 13.81 -20.42
N GLU A 683 -12.10 14.79 -21.02
CA GLU A 683 -12.48 14.75 -22.44
C GLU A 683 -11.31 15.21 -23.31
N CYS A 684 -10.50 14.24 -23.76
CA CYS A 684 -9.45 14.46 -24.75
C CYS A 684 -9.94 14.05 -26.14
N TRP A 685 -10.91 14.79 -26.69
CA TRP A 685 -11.49 14.49 -27.99
C TRP A 685 -10.62 15.05 -29.11
N ASP A 686 -10.15 14.17 -30.00
CA ASP A 686 -9.48 14.56 -31.24
C ASP A 686 -10.05 13.82 -32.45
N SER A 687 -9.71 14.28 -33.65
CA SER A 687 -10.08 13.60 -34.88
C SER A 687 -9.32 12.27 -35.00
N CYS A 688 -10.07 11.20 -35.25
CA CYS A 688 -9.50 9.90 -35.63
C CYS A 688 -8.76 9.99 -36.98
N ASN A 689 -7.94 8.98 -37.29
CA ASN A 689 -7.29 8.90 -38.59
C ASN A 689 -8.26 8.37 -39.65
N TYR A 690 -8.36 9.07 -40.78
CA TYR A 690 -9.18 8.68 -41.92
C TYR A 690 -8.31 8.58 -43.18
N ASN A 691 -8.61 7.61 -44.05
CA ASN A 691 -7.83 7.34 -45.26
C ASN A 691 -8.65 7.52 -46.55
N GLY A 692 -9.40 8.63 -46.68
CA GLY A 692 -10.20 8.97 -47.88
C GLY A 692 -11.38 8.05 -48.19
N HIS A 693 -11.33 6.79 -47.77
CA HIS A 693 -12.34 5.74 -47.95
C HIS A 693 -13.07 5.39 -46.65
N GLY A 694 -12.70 6.00 -45.52
CA GLY A 694 -13.31 5.78 -44.21
C GLY A 694 -12.31 5.87 -43.07
N LEU A 695 -12.70 5.36 -41.90
CA LEU A 695 -11.84 5.27 -40.73
C LEU A 695 -10.68 4.31 -41.01
N ASP A 696 -9.45 4.78 -40.81
CA ASP A 696 -8.28 3.92 -40.95
C ASP A 696 -8.31 2.79 -39.91
N TYR A 697 -7.78 1.62 -40.25
CA TYR A 697 -7.72 0.49 -39.32
C TYR A 697 -6.77 0.80 -38.15
N ASN A 698 -5.62 1.43 -38.43
CA ASN A 698 -4.66 1.76 -37.40
C ASN A 698 -4.96 3.13 -36.75
N GLN A 699 -5.42 3.08 -35.49
CA GLN A 699 -5.68 4.28 -34.68
C GLN A 699 -4.64 4.49 -33.57
N ASP A 700 -3.45 3.88 -33.67
CA ASP A 700 -2.37 3.98 -32.68
C ASP A 700 -1.99 5.42 -32.37
N SER A 701 -1.86 6.26 -33.40
CA SER A 701 -1.55 7.67 -33.19
C SER A 701 -2.66 8.41 -32.43
N HIS A 702 -3.93 8.02 -32.59
CA HIS A 702 -5.05 8.62 -31.88
C HIS A 702 -5.08 8.18 -30.40
N ARG A 703 -5.01 6.87 -30.12
CA ARG A 703 -4.92 6.38 -28.72
C ARG A 703 -3.65 6.86 -28.00
N GLN A 704 -2.54 7.03 -28.72
CA GLN A 704 -1.30 7.58 -28.16
C GLN A 704 -1.46 9.03 -27.70
N ARG A 705 -2.20 9.88 -28.43
CA ARG A 705 -2.45 11.27 -28.00
C ARG A 705 -3.24 11.33 -26.69
N ILE A 706 -4.23 10.45 -26.54
CA ILE A 706 -4.99 10.32 -25.29
C ILE A 706 -4.08 9.83 -24.14
N ILE A 707 -3.22 8.85 -24.39
CA ILE A 707 -2.26 8.34 -23.39
C ILE A 707 -1.24 9.40 -22.99
N ASN A 708 -0.70 10.16 -23.94
CA ASN A 708 0.20 11.27 -23.66
C ASN A 708 -0.47 12.31 -22.75
N TRP A 709 -1.75 12.61 -22.99
CA TRP A 709 -2.53 13.49 -22.11
C TRP A 709 -2.68 12.89 -20.71
N ILE A 710 -3.04 11.60 -20.59
CA ILE A 710 -3.14 10.89 -19.30
C ILE A 710 -1.81 10.95 -18.53
N ASP A 711 -0.69 10.66 -19.19
CA ASP A 711 0.65 10.71 -18.59
C ASP A 711 1.01 12.13 -18.12
N ALA A 712 0.69 13.15 -18.92
CA ALA A 712 0.93 14.54 -18.56
C ALA A 712 0.10 15.01 -17.36
N THR A 713 -1.05 14.37 -17.05
CA THR A 713 -1.76 14.57 -15.77
C THR A 713 -1.04 13.96 -14.56
N GLY A 714 0.14 13.35 -14.75
CA GLY A 714 0.82 12.55 -13.75
C GLY A 714 0.08 11.24 -13.46
N GLN A 715 -0.64 10.71 -14.46
CA GLN A 715 -1.45 9.49 -14.36
C GLN A 715 -2.58 9.58 -13.33
N ARG A 716 -3.01 10.80 -12.99
CA ARG A 716 -4.03 11.06 -11.97
C ARG A 716 -5.45 11.09 -12.53
N SER A 717 -5.60 11.35 -13.83
CA SER A 717 -6.89 11.29 -14.54
C SER A 717 -6.98 10.08 -15.45
N ALA A 718 -8.18 9.53 -15.60
CA ALA A 718 -8.55 8.73 -16.77
C ALA A 718 -8.92 9.65 -17.93
N ALA A 719 -9.18 9.09 -19.11
CA ALA A 719 -9.74 9.82 -20.25
C ALA A 719 -10.84 9.01 -20.94
N PHE A 720 -11.77 9.71 -21.59
CA PHE A 720 -12.75 9.07 -22.46
C PHE A 720 -12.06 8.42 -23.66
N ASP A 721 -12.45 7.17 -23.95
CA ASP A 721 -11.86 6.36 -25.02
C ASP A 721 -12.56 6.64 -26.36
N PHE A 722 -12.33 7.84 -26.89
CA PHE A 722 -12.81 8.24 -28.21
C PHE A 722 -12.28 7.31 -29.32
N THR A 723 -11.15 6.65 -29.10
CA THR A 723 -10.60 5.66 -30.05
C THR A 723 -11.52 4.44 -30.14
N THR A 724 -11.91 3.87 -29.00
CA THR A 724 -12.88 2.75 -28.97
C THR A 724 -14.22 3.19 -29.54
N LYS A 725 -14.73 4.38 -29.20
CA LYS A 725 -15.99 4.92 -29.74
C LYS A 725 -15.98 4.95 -31.27
N GLY A 726 -14.97 5.56 -31.89
CA GLY A 726 -14.89 5.66 -33.34
C GLY A 726 -14.76 4.31 -34.04
N ILE A 727 -13.91 3.42 -33.51
CA ILE A 727 -13.73 2.09 -34.10
C ILE A 727 -14.97 1.22 -33.95
N LEU A 728 -15.62 1.23 -32.78
CA LEU A 728 -16.76 0.37 -32.48
C LEU A 728 -17.97 0.73 -33.34
N GLN A 729 -18.18 2.02 -33.60
CA GLN A 729 -19.22 2.53 -34.48
C GLN A 729 -19.11 1.99 -35.92
N GLU A 730 -17.90 1.92 -36.47
CA GLU A 730 -17.67 1.29 -37.78
C GLU A 730 -17.74 -0.25 -37.71
N ALA A 731 -17.26 -0.83 -36.60
CA ALA A 731 -17.19 -2.28 -36.44
C ALA A 731 -18.56 -2.95 -36.43
N VAL A 732 -19.56 -2.35 -35.77
CA VAL A 732 -20.92 -2.93 -35.68
C VAL A 732 -21.65 -2.99 -37.03
N MET A 733 -21.20 -2.19 -38.02
CA MET A 733 -21.69 -2.18 -39.40
C MET A 733 -21.12 -3.33 -40.25
N GLY A 734 -20.80 -4.47 -39.64
CA GLY A 734 -20.25 -5.64 -40.34
C GLY A 734 -18.74 -5.58 -40.59
N GLN A 735 -18.01 -4.83 -39.78
CA GLN A 735 -16.54 -4.71 -39.83
C GLN A 735 -15.88 -5.12 -38.51
N TYR A 736 -16.39 -6.18 -37.86
CA TYR A 736 -15.91 -6.63 -36.54
C TYR A 736 -14.43 -7.04 -36.51
N TRP A 737 -13.79 -7.28 -37.66
CA TRP A 737 -12.34 -7.45 -37.79
C TRP A 737 -11.54 -6.26 -37.25
N ARG A 738 -12.14 -5.06 -37.21
CA ARG A 738 -11.53 -3.86 -36.62
C ARG A 738 -11.29 -3.97 -35.11
N LEU A 739 -12.05 -4.82 -34.39
CA LEU A 739 -11.99 -4.94 -32.93
C LEU A 739 -10.79 -5.75 -32.42
N ARG A 740 -9.81 -6.04 -33.27
CA ARG A 740 -8.54 -6.67 -32.92
C ARG A 740 -7.42 -5.92 -33.64
N ASP A 741 -6.46 -5.38 -32.90
CA ASP A 741 -5.27 -4.74 -33.46
C ASP A 741 -4.24 -5.77 -33.96
N ALA A 742 -3.15 -5.27 -34.56
CA ALA A 742 -2.09 -6.12 -35.11
C ALA A 742 -1.39 -7.00 -34.05
N GLN A 743 -1.50 -6.65 -32.76
CA GLN A 743 -0.94 -7.41 -31.64
C GLN A 743 -1.97 -8.32 -30.96
N GLY A 744 -3.18 -8.43 -31.53
CA GLY A 744 -4.24 -9.28 -31.01
C GLY A 744 -5.00 -8.68 -29.82
N LYS A 745 -4.85 -7.38 -29.54
CA LYS A 745 -5.49 -6.66 -28.42
C LYS A 745 -6.66 -5.81 -28.91
N PRO A 746 -7.52 -5.31 -28.01
CA PRO A 746 -8.49 -4.27 -28.36
C PRO A 746 -7.79 -3.04 -28.98
N PRO A 747 -8.38 -2.40 -30.01
CA PRO A 747 -7.67 -1.38 -30.78
C PRO A 747 -7.74 0.04 -30.18
N GLY A 748 -8.59 0.28 -29.16
CA GLY A 748 -8.69 1.59 -28.50
C GLY A 748 -7.71 1.79 -27.35
N VAL A 749 -7.92 2.82 -26.52
CA VAL A 749 -7.10 3.09 -25.32
C VAL A 749 -7.16 1.91 -24.35
N MET A 750 -8.30 1.22 -24.29
CA MET A 750 -8.46 0.00 -23.49
C MET A 750 -7.48 -1.14 -23.86
N GLY A 751 -6.92 -1.16 -25.07
CA GLY A 751 -5.91 -2.14 -25.46
C GLY A 751 -4.54 -1.91 -24.82
N TRP A 752 -4.23 -0.66 -24.46
CA TRP A 752 -2.94 -0.25 -23.93
C TRP A 752 -3.01 0.06 -22.43
N TRP A 753 -4.04 0.78 -22.00
CA TRP A 753 -4.19 1.23 -20.61
C TRP A 753 -5.65 1.16 -20.11
N PRO A 754 -6.20 -0.04 -19.93
CA PRO A 754 -7.62 -0.19 -19.65
C PRO A 754 -8.05 0.36 -18.27
N SER A 755 -7.14 0.48 -17.30
CA SER A 755 -7.47 1.15 -16.02
C SER A 755 -7.68 2.66 -16.13
N ARG A 756 -7.30 3.29 -17.25
CA ARG A 756 -7.45 4.72 -17.53
C ARG A 756 -8.36 5.02 -18.72
N SER A 757 -8.98 3.99 -19.30
CA SER A 757 -9.94 4.11 -20.41
C SER A 757 -11.36 4.13 -19.86
N VAL A 758 -12.08 5.24 -20.09
CA VAL A 758 -13.52 5.32 -19.87
C VAL A 758 -14.23 5.10 -21.21
N THR A 759 -14.82 3.93 -21.40
CA THR A 759 -15.49 3.55 -22.66
C THR A 759 -16.95 4.02 -22.65
N PHE A 760 -17.49 4.40 -23.80
CA PHE A 760 -18.86 4.89 -23.93
C PHE A 760 -19.34 4.69 -25.38
N LEU A 761 -20.66 4.74 -25.60
CA LEU A 761 -21.25 4.67 -26.95
C LEU A 761 -21.66 6.02 -27.49
N ASP A 762 -22.32 6.83 -26.67
CA ASP A 762 -22.60 8.24 -26.96
C ASP A 762 -22.55 9.04 -25.68
N ASN A 763 -22.38 10.35 -25.84
CA ASN A 763 -22.56 11.34 -24.80
C ASN A 763 -23.55 12.42 -25.27
N HIS A 764 -23.60 13.56 -24.57
CA HIS A 764 -24.51 14.66 -24.93
C HIS A 764 -24.12 15.41 -26.22
N ASP A 765 -22.87 15.25 -26.70
CA ASP A 765 -22.38 15.84 -27.95
C ASP A 765 -22.50 14.89 -29.13
N THR A 766 -22.00 13.67 -28.96
CA THR A 766 -21.96 12.69 -30.05
C THR A 766 -23.37 12.20 -30.39
N GLY A 767 -24.21 11.98 -29.37
CA GLY A 767 -25.61 11.59 -29.50
C GLY A 767 -26.56 12.73 -29.13
N SER A 768 -27.65 12.39 -28.46
CA SER A 768 -28.71 13.34 -28.08
C SER A 768 -29.22 14.17 -29.27
N THR A 769 -29.67 15.39 -29.04
CA THR A 769 -30.13 16.32 -30.08
C THR A 769 -29.00 17.04 -30.82
N GLN A 770 -27.77 17.05 -30.30
CA GLN A 770 -26.60 17.56 -31.02
C GLN A 770 -26.18 16.64 -32.17
N ALA A 771 -26.15 15.34 -31.90
CA ALA A 771 -25.88 14.29 -32.88
C ALA A 771 -24.62 14.55 -33.73
N HIS A 772 -23.53 15.03 -33.11
CA HIS A 772 -22.28 15.32 -33.83
C HIS A 772 -21.61 14.05 -34.36
N TRP A 773 -21.76 12.92 -33.67
CA TRP A 773 -21.13 11.66 -34.04
C TRP A 773 -21.91 10.44 -33.47
N PRO A 774 -23.19 10.27 -33.84
CA PRO A 774 -24.11 9.37 -33.14
C PRO A 774 -23.76 7.91 -33.43
N PHE A 775 -23.83 7.04 -32.43
CA PHE A 775 -23.66 5.61 -32.63
C PHE A 775 -24.83 5.05 -33.48
N PRO A 776 -24.62 4.03 -34.34
CA PRO A 776 -25.70 3.45 -35.14
C PRO A 776 -26.85 2.94 -34.26
N SER A 777 -28.02 3.55 -34.37
CA SER A 777 -29.15 3.35 -33.44
C SER A 777 -29.64 1.90 -33.35
N HIS A 778 -29.61 1.17 -34.47
CA HIS A 778 -29.99 -0.25 -34.53
C HIS A 778 -28.94 -1.20 -33.94
N HIS A 779 -27.75 -0.70 -33.57
CA HIS A 779 -26.62 -1.50 -33.07
C HIS A 779 -26.19 -1.14 -31.63
N ILE A 780 -27.00 -0.37 -30.90
CA ILE A 780 -26.69 0.07 -29.54
C ILE A 780 -26.43 -1.10 -28.59
N MET A 781 -27.17 -2.19 -28.73
CA MET A 781 -27.01 -3.35 -27.84
C MET A 781 -25.72 -4.12 -28.11
N GLU A 782 -25.26 -4.24 -29.35
CA GLU A 782 -23.93 -4.78 -29.66
C GLU A 782 -22.83 -3.90 -29.04
N GLY A 783 -22.99 -2.58 -29.11
CA GLY A 783 -22.08 -1.63 -28.47
C GLY A 783 -22.03 -1.82 -26.94
N TYR A 784 -23.18 -1.92 -26.28
CA TYR A 784 -23.25 -2.09 -24.83
C TYR A 784 -22.74 -3.46 -24.40
N ALA A 785 -23.06 -4.50 -25.15
CA ALA A 785 -22.50 -5.83 -24.94
C ALA A 785 -20.97 -5.80 -25.00
N TYR A 786 -20.36 -5.00 -25.89
CA TYR A 786 -18.92 -4.79 -25.91
C TYR A 786 -18.43 -4.06 -24.65
N ILE A 787 -18.83 -2.80 -24.44
CA ILE A 787 -18.21 -1.96 -23.39
C ILE A 787 -18.50 -2.45 -21.96
N LEU A 788 -19.65 -3.09 -21.71
CA LEU A 788 -20.00 -3.60 -20.38
C LEU A 788 -19.34 -4.94 -20.04
N THR A 789 -18.97 -5.74 -21.03
CA THR A 789 -18.28 -7.03 -20.80
C THR A 789 -16.76 -6.92 -20.82
N HIS A 790 -16.22 -5.87 -21.43
CA HIS A 790 -14.79 -5.73 -21.67
C HIS A 790 -14.02 -4.99 -20.55
N PRO A 791 -12.67 -4.99 -20.58
CA PRO A 791 -11.86 -4.10 -19.74
C PRO A 791 -12.16 -2.62 -20.03
N GLY A 792 -11.61 -1.72 -19.21
CA GLY A 792 -12.07 -0.32 -19.23
C GLY A 792 -13.18 -0.03 -18.22
N ILE A 793 -13.54 1.24 -18.11
CA ILE A 793 -14.58 1.74 -17.22
C ILE A 793 -15.77 2.18 -18.08
N PRO A 794 -16.84 1.38 -18.20
CA PRO A 794 -17.95 1.72 -19.07
C PRO A 794 -18.78 2.88 -18.52
N CYS A 795 -19.18 3.78 -19.40
CA CYS A 795 -20.12 4.87 -19.17
C CYS A 795 -21.38 4.63 -20.01
N VAL A 796 -22.53 4.53 -19.34
CA VAL A 796 -23.85 4.40 -19.98
C VAL A 796 -24.48 5.77 -20.14
N PHE A 797 -25.12 6.01 -21.28
CA PHE A 797 -25.72 7.29 -21.63
C PHE A 797 -27.19 7.34 -21.18
N TYR A 798 -27.66 8.52 -20.76
CA TYR A 798 -29.00 8.70 -20.20
C TYR A 798 -30.09 8.21 -21.15
N ASP A 799 -30.07 8.68 -22.41
CA ASP A 799 -31.16 8.44 -23.36
C ASP A 799 -31.32 6.96 -23.64
N HIS A 800 -30.21 6.24 -23.84
CA HIS A 800 -30.22 4.81 -24.08
C HIS A 800 -30.76 4.02 -22.87
N PHE A 801 -30.56 4.53 -21.66
CA PHE A 801 -30.96 3.84 -20.43
C PHE A 801 -32.41 4.13 -20.05
N TYR A 802 -32.87 5.39 -20.14
CA TYR A 802 -34.21 5.78 -19.69
C TYR A 802 -35.19 6.09 -20.81
N ASP A 803 -34.74 6.63 -21.95
CA ASP A 803 -35.64 7.23 -22.94
C ASP A 803 -35.88 6.30 -24.16
N TRP A 804 -35.00 5.34 -24.41
CA TRP A 804 -35.08 4.43 -25.58
C TRP A 804 -35.86 3.12 -25.30
N GLY A 805 -36.64 3.10 -24.22
CA GLY A 805 -37.59 2.03 -23.90
C GLY A 805 -37.06 0.93 -22.96
N SER A 806 -37.98 0.25 -22.31
CA SER A 806 -37.70 -0.74 -21.25
C SER A 806 -36.88 -1.95 -21.73
N SER A 807 -37.01 -2.34 -22.99
CA SER A 807 -36.25 -3.48 -23.54
C SER A 807 -34.74 -3.22 -23.55
N ILE A 808 -34.31 -2.00 -23.89
CA ILE A 808 -32.90 -1.61 -23.90
C ILE A 808 -32.41 -1.45 -22.45
N HIS A 809 -33.18 -0.74 -21.62
CA HIS A 809 -32.94 -0.61 -20.18
C HIS A 809 -32.63 -1.98 -19.53
N ASP A 810 -33.54 -2.95 -19.68
CA ASP A 810 -33.43 -4.25 -19.02
C ASP A 810 -32.23 -5.06 -19.51
N GLN A 811 -31.87 -4.94 -20.79
CA GLN A 811 -30.68 -5.59 -21.34
C GLN A 811 -29.39 -4.96 -20.82
N ILE A 812 -29.33 -3.63 -20.68
CA ILE A 812 -28.19 -2.93 -20.07
C ILE A 812 -28.05 -3.35 -18.60
N VAL A 813 -29.14 -3.38 -17.83
CA VAL A 813 -29.13 -3.84 -16.43
C VAL A 813 -28.60 -5.27 -16.32
N LYS A 814 -29.05 -6.19 -17.19
CA LYS A 814 -28.54 -7.57 -17.24
C LYS A 814 -27.04 -7.62 -17.52
N LEU A 815 -26.54 -6.82 -18.46
CA LEU A 815 -25.11 -6.76 -18.78
C LEU A 815 -24.28 -6.20 -17.61
N ILE A 816 -24.76 -5.16 -16.92
CA ILE A 816 -24.13 -4.62 -15.71
C ILE A 816 -24.10 -5.67 -14.60
N ASP A 817 -25.21 -6.39 -14.40
CA ASP A 817 -25.28 -7.45 -13.39
C ASP A 817 -24.32 -8.60 -13.69
N VAL A 818 -24.23 -9.04 -14.95
CA VAL A 818 -23.24 -10.04 -15.39
C VAL A 818 -21.82 -9.55 -15.13
N ARG A 819 -21.50 -8.31 -15.52
CA ARG A 819 -20.18 -7.69 -15.24
C ARG A 819 -19.85 -7.75 -13.75
N ARG A 820 -20.80 -7.37 -12.90
CA ARG A 820 -20.65 -7.34 -11.44
C ARG A 820 -20.48 -8.73 -10.85
N ARG A 821 -21.34 -9.69 -11.19
CA ARG A 821 -21.31 -11.06 -10.67
C ARG A 821 -20.02 -11.79 -11.04
N GLN A 822 -19.52 -11.54 -12.25
CA GLN A 822 -18.29 -12.15 -12.75
C GLN A 822 -17.02 -11.39 -12.32
N ASP A 823 -17.17 -10.33 -11.52
CA ASP A 823 -16.10 -9.43 -11.08
C ASP A 823 -15.24 -8.92 -12.25
N ILE A 824 -15.89 -8.57 -13.36
CA ILE A 824 -15.23 -7.94 -14.49
C ILE A 824 -14.97 -6.48 -14.14
N HIS A 825 -13.72 -6.08 -14.27
CA HIS A 825 -13.22 -4.79 -13.85
C HIS A 825 -12.28 -4.20 -14.91
N SER A 826 -11.89 -2.94 -14.76
CA SER A 826 -11.15 -2.21 -15.78
C SER A 826 -9.82 -2.85 -16.17
N ARG A 827 -9.19 -3.66 -15.31
CA ARG A 827 -7.95 -4.40 -15.62
C ARG A 827 -8.16 -5.87 -15.99
N SER A 828 -9.39 -6.32 -16.26
CA SER A 828 -9.63 -7.73 -16.59
C SER A 828 -8.82 -8.12 -17.83
N THR A 829 -8.31 -9.35 -17.87
CA THR A 829 -7.63 -9.85 -19.06
C THR A 829 -8.63 -10.04 -20.19
N ILE A 830 -8.19 -9.92 -21.42
CA ILE A 830 -9.01 -10.18 -22.59
C ILE A 830 -8.25 -11.03 -23.59
N ARG A 831 -8.91 -12.04 -24.13
CA ARG A 831 -8.43 -12.88 -25.22
C ARG A 831 -9.46 -12.89 -26.33
N ILE A 832 -9.13 -12.24 -27.45
CA ILE A 832 -9.97 -12.21 -28.64
C ILE A 832 -9.80 -13.53 -29.38
N LEU A 833 -10.92 -14.25 -29.56
CA LEU A 833 -10.95 -15.55 -30.23
C LEU A 833 -11.22 -15.36 -31.73
N GLU A 834 -12.18 -14.51 -32.07
CA GLU A 834 -12.64 -14.28 -33.44
C GLU A 834 -12.79 -12.77 -33.69
N ALA A 835 -12.36 -12.32 -34.86
CA ALA A 835 -12.52 -10.95 -35.36
C ALA A 835 -12.59 -10.99 -36.89
N LYS A 836 -13.79 -11.26 -37.41
CA LYS A 836 -14.14 -11.37 -38.84
C LYS A 836 -15.18 -10.30 -39.20
N SER A 837 -15.63 -10.17 -40.44
CA SER A 837 -16.63 -9.15 -40.80
C SER A 837 -17.96 -9.28 -40.04
N ASN A 838 -18.48 -10.50 -39.88
CA ASN A 838 -19.78 -10.77 -39.27
C ASN A 838 -19.71 -11.45 -37.88
N LEU A 839 -18.52 -11.52 -37.28
CA LEU A 839 -18.30 -12.18 -36.00
C LEU A 839 -17.17 -11.53 -35.21
N TYR A 840 -17.47 -11.15 -33.97
CA TYR A 840 -16.48 -10.91 -32.93
C TYR A 840 -16.75 -11.88 -31.78
N ALA A 841 -15.71 -12.48 -31.20
CA ALA A 841 -15.84 -13.24 -29.97
C ALA A 841 -14.61 -13.08 -29.08
N ALA A 842 -14.83 -12.94 -27.78
CA ALA A 842 -13.76 -12.75 -26.80
C ALA A 842 -14.06 -13.43 -25.46
N ILE A 843 -13.01 -13.83 -24.76
CA ILE A 843 -13.04 -14.24 -23.36
C ILE A 843 -12.46 -13.11 -22.51
N VAL A 844 -13.19 -12.68 -21.49
CA VAL A 844 -12.82 -11.61 -20.57
C VAL A 844 -12.72 -12.16 -19.14
N GLY A 845 -11.60 -11.86 -18.48
CA GLY A 845 -11.31 -12.28 -17.11
C GLY A 845 -11.31 -13.80 -16.90
N GLU A 846 -11.16 -14.59 -17.97
CA GLU A 846 -11.28 -16.07 -18.01
C GLU A 846 -12.63 -16.66 -17.57
N LYS A 847 -13.57 -15.80 -17.15
CA LYS A 847 -14.85 -16.16 -16.55
C LYS A 847 -16.04 -15.79 -17.42
N LEU A 848 -15.88 -14.81 -18.31
CA LEU A 848 -16.94 -14.33 -19.18
C LEU A 848 -16.52 -14.56 -20.63
N CYS A 849 -17.44 -15.03 -21.46
CA CYS A 849 -17.26 -15.11 -22.89
C CYS A 849 -18.39 -14.35 -23.58
N MET A 850 -18.10 -13.66 -24.67
CA MET A 850 -19.10 -12.90 -25.39
C MET A 850 -18.89 -12.97 -26.90
N LYS A 851 -19.97 -12.74 -27.63
CA LYS A 851 -20.01 -12.73 -29.09
C LYS A 851 -20.86 -11.59 -29.62
N LEU A 852 -20.43 -10.99 -30.73
CA LEU A 852 -21.18 -10.02 -31.53
C LEU A 852 -21.30 -10.49 -33.00
N GLY A 853 -22.32 -9.99 -33.70
CA GLY A 853 -22.56 -10.21 -35.12
C GLY A 853 -23.48 -11.40 -35.43
N ASP A 854 -23.73 -11.60 -36.72
CA ASP A 854 -24.75 -12.54 -37.23
C ASP A 854 -24.28 -14.00 -37.29
N ALA A 855 -22.97 -14.25 -37.39
CA ALA A 855 -22.47 -15.60 -37.59
C ALA A 855 -22.82 -16.52 -36.42
N SER A 856 -23.24 -17.77 -36.65
CA SER A 856 -23.46 -18.73 -35.56
C SER A 856 -22.15 -19.04 -34.84
N TRP A 857 -22.10 -18.86 -33.52
CA TRP A 857 -20.91 -19.10 -32.70
C TRP A 857 -21.29 -19.28 -31.23
N CYS A 858 -20.63 -20.20 -30.54
CA CYS A 858 -20.72 -20.41 -29.09
C CYS A 858 -19.35 -20.86 -28.54
N PRO A 859 -19.06 -20.64 -27.23
CA PRO A 859 -17.80 -21.07 -26.66
C PRO A 859 -17.71 -22.60 -26.54
N SER A 860 -16.54 -23.16 -26.83
CA SER A 860 -16.26 -24.58 -26.65
C SER A 860 -16.07 -24.92 -25.17
N GLY A 861 -16.84 -25.88 -24.65
CA GLY A 861 -16.72 -26.35 -23.26
C GLY A 861 -18.08 -26.42 -22.56
N ARG A 862 -18.32 -27.49 -21.78
CA ARG A 862 -19.58 -27.68 -21.04
C ARG A 862 -19.70 -26.78 -19.83
N GLU A 863 -18.61 -26.13 -19.43
CA GLU A 863 -18.58 -25.21 -18.30
C GLU A 863 -19.20 -23.83 -18.59
N TRP A 864 -19.48 -23.50 -19.85
CA TRP A 864 -20.06 -22.22 -20.22
C TRP A 864 -21.58 -22.23 -20.17
N THR A 865 -22.16 -21.34 -19.37
CA THR A 865 -23.61 -21.15 -19.25
C THR A 865 -24.03 -19.84 -19.88
N LEU A 866 -25.11 -19.82 -20.67
CA LEU A 866 -25.63 -18.60 -21.28
C LEU A 866 -26.15 -17.66 -20.19
N ALA A 867 -25.57 -16.46 -20.11
CA ALA A 867 -25.91 -15.43 -19.14
C ALA A 867 -27.05 -14.55 -19.62
N THR A 868 -26.91 -14.05 -20.86
CA THR A 868 -27.86 -13.15 -21.52
C THR A 868 -27.59 -13.14 -23.02
N SER A 869 -28.60 -12.87 -23.82
CA SER A 869 -28.50 -12.74 -25.27
C SER A 869 -29.55 -11.77 -25.80
N GLY A 870 -29.26 -11.17 -26.94
CA GLY A 870 -30.19 -10.29 -27.65
C GLY A 870 -29.89 -10.31 -29.15
N HIS A 871 -30.39 -9.31 -29.87
CA HIS A 871 -30.14 -9.21 -31.30
C HIS A 871 -28.64 -9.08 -31.56
N ARG A 872 -28.06 -10.05 -32.28
CA ARG A 872 -26.65 -10.07 -32.71
C ARG A 872 -25.62 -10.02 -31.57
N TYR A 873 -26.00 -10.36 -30.34
CA TYR A 873 -25.05 -10.56 -29.25
C TYR A 873 -25.46 -11.69 -28.31
N ALA A 874 -24.47 -12.36 -27.72
CA ALA A 874 -24.67 -13.34 -26.66
C ALA A 874 -23.50 -13.31 -25.68
N VAL A 875 -23.79 -13.55 -24.40
CA VAL A 875 -22.83 -13.54 -23.30
C VAL A 875 -22.99 -14.81 -22.47
N TRP A 876 -21.89 -15.48 -22.20
CA TRP A 876 -21.80 -16.67 -21.36
C TRP A 876 -20.88 -16.39 -20.16
N HIS A 877 -21.07 -17.14 -19.09
CA HIS A 877 -20.17 -17.15 -17.96
C HIS A 877 -19.81 -18.58 -17.53
N LYS A 878 -18.70 -18.70 -16.80
CA LYS A 878 -18.33 -19.92 -16.07
C LYS A 878 -18.91 -19.95 -14.66
#